data_AF-A0A8H5C566-F1
#
_entry.id   AF-A0A8H5C566-F1
#
_cell.length_a   1.000
_cell.length_b   1.000
_cell.length_c   1.000
_cell.angle_alpha   90.00
_cell.angle_beta   90.00
_cell.angle_gamma   90.00
#
_symmetry.space_group_name_H-M   'P 1'
#
loop_
_entity.id
_entity.type
_entity.pdbx_description
1 polymer ?
#
loop_
_entity_poly.entity_id
_entity_poly.type
_entity_poly.pdbx_seq_one_letter_code
_entity_poly.pdbx_strand_id
1 'polypeptide(L)'
;MIQISRATYYRHNPKENRTGRASRDGQRRAESPAAEVPQPEDAGIPLRSSSPIHPLPEPTFIEPVGPAGQQQQRSDPAQAPVNPQVGHGPEPVPVAAPGNPHGVPAQGAAQQQGLGSQDGNGSQGGGQQEGQGDQEEEDDMPTATLENLKESLQFIQDIRDALISDDIFPKDLQAAVLEPIEEIFNLDDDDVKLSLTAYLSISNASEEVYRKIQKMVKERYPDSQMLSFEQIKKKVQEFSRVTPIVSHMCVNSCVAFTSKYKDLHACPRCGQLRYRTKGKNTKIPRRKFYTLPIGAVIQSMYRNPTTARYMAYRRTKTMENLNRFVNPVTGEIYVTEFDDYTSGEDYLRCTLSGIIGLDDCVLMISMDGAQLYRQKQSDCWIYIWVLMDLPPELRYKKEFIIPGAVIPGPNAPKVPDSFLFPGLAHVSSLQVSGLKIWDASVPRTFPSKPVTAFTTADGPAMVDFNGFVGHKGFEGCREFCNIQGRRCSCQSKTYYPALLKPDDYDVPGSSHPDVDILNHIHNHEIPGYTQAQYNQRLKILQSASTPSQYRLFRRNTGLSKPSIFSGMHVYPPMPAMFPSDVMHLLGLNIPDNILSVFRGTIPCQAGDSKDTWDFARTLDMSHPTLSNISTAGTAQEFLIYIYDLLPAILYRVMDETYWRTFCKLCAAVKIILQRRITREQVQEAHKLLLEFVVEFELKFVQRKASRIHFIRPCIHNLTHLATSTIRIGPHCIVNQYPMERTIGNIVEEIKQHTNASGNASQRAIRRAQVNTVKALIRDDTHGKPQTSSRFPRLVAGQGYTILWPKERTANGKLLPRDEFDALDEFLTREDVDSNATAENTRVKKWGRLQLPSGDIARSLWQESKRSTDGAMRITRMVKFEHEDLVRFGEVMYYFGLQLGDDEKIHHLTMISPTSLLDRTVLDKSSGALRMCTFTSGESLLVVRVSAIQSIVSLLPFPLMEGEKLLSDKDYFVVENFGRELSALTESSTSLYDEGEPQPAEDEDDDE
;
A
#
# COMPACT_ATOMS: atom_id res chain seq x y z
N MET A 1 18.18 7.51 -1.07
CA MET A 1 17.54 8.51 -0.19
C MET A 1 16.40 9.15 -0.96
N ILE A 2 15.14 8.96 -0.57
CA ILE A 2 14.01 9.61 -1.23
C ILE A 2 13.72 10.91 -0.48
N GLN A 3 14.21 12.05 -0.98
CA GLN A 3 13.65 13.33 -0.55
C GLN A 3 12.19 13.38 -0.97
N ILE A 4 11.28 13.03 -0.06
CA ILE A 4 9.85 13.32 -0.20
C ILE A 4 9.76 14.83 -0.37
N SER A 5 9.35 15.25 -1.56
CA SER A 5 9.49 16.64 -1.98
C SER A 5 8.66 17.54 -1.07
N ARG A 6 9.28 18.57 -0.46
CA ARG A 6 8.56 19.62 0.30
C ARG A 6 7.46 20.32 -0.52
N ALA A 7 7.34 20.06 -1.82
CA ALA A 7 6.24 20.49 -2.67
C ALA A 7 4.86 19.86 -2.35
N THR A 8 4.78 18.67 -1.73
CA THR A 8 3.50 18.15 -1.21
C THR A 8 3.03 18.92 0.04
N TYR A 9 3.90 19.72 0.66
CA TYR A 9 3.65 20.42 1.92
C TYR A 9 3.00 21.82 1.73
N TYR A 10 2.15 22.03 0.71
CA TYR A 10 1.36 23.26 0.61
C TYR A 10 -0.11 23.04 0.25
N ARG A 11 -0.96 23.68 1.07
CA ARG A 11 -2.42 23.61 1.08
C ARG A 11 -3.06 23.87 -0.29
N HIS A 12 -4.12 23.12 -0.59
CA HIS A 12 -5.19 23.58 -1.49
C HIS A 12 -5.84 24.85 -0.90
N ASN A 13 -5.27 26.02 -1.20
CA ASN A 13 -5.89 27.29 -0.88
C ASN A 13 -6.90 27.64 -2.01
N PRO A 14 -8.21 27.79 -1.73
CA PRO A 14 -9.17 28.15 -2.76
C PRO A 14 -8.87 29.57 -3.25
N LYS A 15 -8.46 29.73 -4.52
CA LYS A 15 -8.26 31.06 -5.08
C LYS A 15 -9.60 31.75 -5.27
N GLU A 16 -9.78 32.88 -4.60
CA GLU A 16 -10.86 33.81 -4.87
C GLU A 16 -10.80 34.35 -6.31
N ASN A 17 -11.95 34.75 -6.84
CA ASN A 17 -12.03 35.39 -8.14
C ASN A 17 -11.34 36.76 -8.10
N ARG A 18 -10.25 36.93 -8.85
CA ARG A 18 -9.83 38.26 -9.34
C ARG A 18 -9.94 38.30 -10.86
N THR A 19 -10.85 39.15 -11.32
CA THR A 19 -11.23 39.32 -12.72
C THR A 19 -10.22 40.15 -13.49
N GLY A 20 -9.79 39.61 -14.63
CA GLY A 20 -9.49 40.35 -15.87
C GLY A 20 -8.60 41.60 -15.82
N ARG A 21 -7.37 41.47 -16.35
CA ARG A 21 -6.89 42.39 -17.39
C ARG A 21 -6.04 41.63 -18.41
N ALA A 22 -6.00 42.12 -19.64
CA ALA A 22 -5.36 41.46 -20.78
C ALA A 22 -4.45 42.45 -21.54
N SER A 23 -3.77 41.94 -22.57
CA SER A 23 -3.12 42.65 -23.69
C SER A 23 -1.62 42.98 -23.56
N ARG A 24 -0.82 42.37 -24.49
CA ARG A 24 0.45 42.85 -25.08
C ARG A 24 1.65 43.02 -24.12
N ASP A 25 2.93 42.96 -24.51
CA ASP A 25 3.69 42.39 -25.65
C ASP A 25 5.17 42.28 -25.17
N GLY A 26 6.18 41.72 -25.84
CA GLY A 26 6.27 41.05 -27.15
C GLY A 26 7.64 41.35 -27.80
N GLN A 27 8.36 40.32 -28.31
CA GLN A 27 9.80 40.38 -28.70
C GLN A 27 10.78 40.55 -27.51
N ARG A 28 12.11 40.33 -27.60
CA ARG A 28 12.95 39.34 -28.34
C ARG A 28 14.30 39.18 -27.61
N ARG A 29 14.81 37.94 -27.56
CA ARG A 29 16.23 37.48 -27.63
C ARG A 29 17.38 38.30 -26.97
N ALA A 30 18.17 37.58 -26.15
CA ALA A 30 19.64 37.42 -26.21
C ALA A 30 20.51 37.90 -25.02
N GLU A 31 21.50 37.03 -24.72
CA GLU A 31 22.82 37.27 -24.10
C GLU A 31 22.98 37.69 -22.61
N SER A 32 24.20 37.44 -22.12
CA SER A 32 24.75 37.51 -20.76
C SER A 32 26.29 37.70 -20.93
N PRO A 33 27.17 37.84 -19.91
CA PRO A 33 26.98 37.80 -18.44
C PRO A 33 27.76 38.88 -17.64
N ALA A 34 27.74 38.80 -16.29
CA ALA A 34 28.68 39.40 -15.28
C ALA A 34 28.77 40.95 -15.21
N ALA A 35 28.94 41.63 -14.06
CA ALA A 35 29.79 41.36 -12.89
C ALA A 35 29.40 42.16 -11.61
N GLU A 36 29.99 41.77 -10.48
CA GLU A 36 30.47 42.56 -9.30
C GLU A 36 29.63 43.67 -8.60
N VAL A 37 29.11 43.31 -7.41
CA VAL A 37 29.22 43.94 -6.06
C VAL A 37 30.03 45.27 -5.99
N PRO A 38 29.52 46.38 -5.37
CA PRO A 38 29.55 46.52 -3.88
C PRO A 38 28.38 47.29 -3.19
N GLN A 39 28.37 47.22 -1.84
CA GLN A 39 27.62 48.09 -0.91
C GLN A 39 28.40 49.40 -0.65
N PRO A 40 27.72 50.54 -0.34
CA PRO A 40 27.47 50.99 1.06
C PRO A 40 26.09 51.72 1.24
N GLU A 41 25.59 52.22 2.39
CA GLU A 41 25.92 52.09 3.84
C GLU A 41 24.71 52.46 4.76
N ASP A 42 24.72 51.92 5.98
CA ASP A 42 24.24 52.35 7.32
C ASP A 42 22.99 53.23 7.68
N ALA A 43 22.55 53.01 8.95
CA ALA A 43 21.88 53.89 9.93
C ALA A 43 20.40 54.38 9.81
N GLY A 44 19.64 54.24 10.94
CA GLY A 44 18.55 55.18 11.31
C GLY A 44 17.27 54.64 12.00
N ILE A 45 17.20 54.65 13.35
CA ILE A 45 15.96 54.42 14.16
C ILE A 45 15.74 55.60 15.12
N PRO A 46 14.89 56.60 14.79
CA PRO A 46 13.78 57.07 15.66
C PRO A 46 12.75 56.08 16.26
N LEU A 47 11.96 56.55 17.23
CA LEU A 47 10.98 55.83 18.05
C LEU A 47 9.69 56.65 18.31
N ARG A 48 8.66 55.97 18.85
CA ARG A 48 7.58 56.43 19.78
C ARG A 48 6.23 57.02 19.29
N SER A 49 5.16 56.26 19.60
CA SER A 49 3.88 56.62 20.27
C SER A 49 3.03 57.81 19.76
N SER A 50 1.73 57.65 19.47
CA SER A 50 0.67 57.51 20.49
C SER A 50 -0.75 57.31 19.87
N SER A 51 -1.74 56.95 20.69
CA SER A 51 -3.20 56.82 20.39
C SER A 51 -3.97 58.03 21.01
N PRO A 52 -5.34 58.11 21.15
CA PRO A 52 -6.44 57.15 20.87
C PRO A 52 -7.80 57.78 20.35
N ILE A 53 -8.91 57.00 20.47
CA ILE A 53 -10.36 57.38 20.61
C ILE A 53 -11.28 57.35 19.35
N HIS A 54 -12.54 56.88 19.56
CA HIS A 54 -13.71 56.73 18.63
C HIS A 54 -14.74 57.90 18.85
N PRO A 55 -16.10 57.84 18.66
CA PRO A 55 -17.02 56.94 17.91
C PRO A 55 -18.18 57.61 17.07
N LEU A 56 -18.85 56.80 16.22
CA LEU A 56 -20.29 56.87 15.82
C LEU A 56 -20.79 58.09 14.97
N PRO A 57 -22.04 58.15 14.41
CA PRO A 57 -23.27 57.34 14.66
C PRO A 57 -24.06 56.80 13.43
N GLU A 58 -25.25 56.23 13.69
CA GLU A 58 -26.29 55.73 12.75
C GLU A 58 -27.24 56.84 12.20
N PRO A 59 -28.19 56.50 11.29
CA PRO A 59 -29.63 56.61 11.65
C PRO A 59 -30.57 55.53 11.04
N THR A 60 -31.88 55.60 11.35
CA THR A 60 -32.91 54.52 11.18
C THR A 60 -34.25 54.95 10.54
N PHE A 61 -35.15 53.96 10.26
CA PHE A 61 -36.56 54.04 9.77
C PHE A 61 -36.76 54.41 8.27
N ILE A 62 -37.86 54.07 7.56
CA ILE A 62 -39.33 54.09 7.84
C ILE A 62 -40.11 52.90 7.17
N GLU A 63 -41.34 52.60 7.63
CA GLU A 63 -42.31 51.54 7.21
C GLU A 63 -43.36 52.04 6.17
N PRO A 64 -44.25 51.20 5.55
CA PRO A 64 -45.62 51.02 6.12
C PRO A 64 -46.47 49.75 5.74
N VAL A 65 -47.26 49.23 6.71
CA VAL A 65 -48.71 48.81 6.63
C VAL A 65 -49.19 47.62 5.74
N GLY A 66 -50.16 46.83 6.25
CA GLY A 66 -50.84 45.65 5.63
C GLY A 66 -52.13 45.94 4.82
N PRO A 67 -53.24 45.12 4.84
CA PRO A 67 -53.69 44.21 5.93
C PRO A 67 -54.48 42.88 5.55
N ALA A 68 -54.99 42.19 6.60
CA ALA A 68 -56.26 41.43 6.69
C ALA A 68 -56.40 39.92 6.31
N GLY A 69 -57.30 39.22 7.04
CA GLY A 69 -57.80 37.83 6.82
C GLY A 69 -57.05 36.72 7.58
N GLN A 70 -57.25 36.41 8.87
CA GLN A 70 -58.42 36.26 9.76
C GLN A 70 -59.15 34.89 9.68
N GLN A 71 -59.22 34.21 10.84
CA GLN A 71 -60.01 33.00 11.19
C GLN A 71 -59.51 31.65 10.58
N GLN A 72 -59.62 30.50 11.26
CA GLN A 72 -60.54 30.12 12.34
C GLN A 72 -59.88 29.44 13.57
N GLN A 73 -60.49 29.66 14.73
CA GLN A 73 -60.30 28.95 16.02
C GLN A 73 -61.21 27.69 16.05
N ARG A 74 -61.17 26.71 16.98
CA ARG A 74 -60.41 26.35 18.21
C ARG A 74 -60.85 24.92 18.61
N SER A 75 -60.03 24.13 19.33
CA SER A 75 -60.41 23.50 20.64
C SER A 75 -59.49 22.34 21.07
N ASP A 76 -58.60 22.61 22.04
CA ASP A 76 -58.14 21.64 23.05
C ASP A 76 -59.20 21.56 24.20
N PRO A 77 -59.00 20.84 25.33
CA PRO A 77 -57.96 19.84 25.67
C PRO A 77 -58.53 18.54 26.31
N ALA A 78 -57.65 17.55 26.56
CA ALA A 78 -57.83 16.54 27.62
C ALA A 78 -56.45 16.10 28.17
N GLN A 79 -56.41 15.66 29.43
CA GLN A 79 -55.15 15.38 30.17
C GLN A 79 -54.95 13.87 30.45
N ALA A 80 -53.72 13.56 30.92
CA ALA A 80 -53.23 12.29 31.46
C ALA A 80 -54.02 11.83 32.74
N PRO A 81 -53.73 10.70 33.48
CA PRO A 81 -52.37 10.28 33.88
C PRO A 81 -52.08 8.79 34.26
N VAL A 82 -50.82 8.56 34.68
CA VAL A 82 -50.19 7.47 35.51
C VAL A 82 -50.03 6.01 35.01
N ASN A 83 -48.82 5.52 35.27
CA ASN A 83 -48.30 4.14 35.47
C ASN A 83 -49.04 3.39 36.63
N PRO A 84 -48.83 2.07 36.96
CA PRO A 84 -47.49 1.43 37.06
C PRO A 84 -47.31 -0.10 36.79
N GLN A 85 -46.04 -0.47 36.55
CA GLN A 85 -45.29 -1.68 37.00
C GLN A 85 -45.58 -3.12 36.51
N VAL A 86 -44.51 -3.70 35.89
CA VAL A 86 -43.85 -5.00 36.18
C VAL A 86 -44.60 -6.33 35.95
N GLY A 87 -44.01 -7.22 35.15
CA GLY A 87 -44.28 -8.66 35.17
C GLY A 87 -43.55 -9.51 34.11
N HIS A 88 -42.58 -10.32 34.57
CA HIS A 88 -41.97 -11.50 33.91
C HIS A 88 -41.17 -11.34 32.59
N GLY A 89 -40.09 -12.12 32.49
CA GLY A 89 -39.30 -12.37 31.26
C GLY A 89 -39.47 -13.80 30.76
N PRO A 90 -38.85 -14.17 29.61
CA PRO A 90 -39.07 -15.46 28.95
C PRO A 90 -38.13 -16.58 29.42
N GLU A 91 -38.67 -17.79 29.57
CA GLU A 91 -37.91 -19.05 29.64
C GLU A 91 -37.98 -19.83 28.30
N PRO A 92 -37.05 -20.78 28.04
CA PRO A 92 -36.91 -21.44 26.74
C PRO A 92 -37.73 -22.74 26.58
N VAL A 93 -37.78 -23.24 25.34
CA VAL A 93 -38.39 -24.53 24.94
C VAL A 93 -37.48 -25.21 23.88
N PRO A 94 -37.48 -26.55 23.73
CA PRO A 94 -36.28 -27.28 24.16
C PRO A 94 -35.67 -28.24 23.12
N VAL A 95 -34.51 -28.79 23.48
CA VAL A 95 -33.72 -29.79 22.71
C VAL A 95 -34.30 -31.21 22.88
N ALA A 96 -34.19 -32.05 21.85
CA ALA A 96 -34.48 -33.48 21.90
C ALA A 96 -33.41 -34.32 21.17
N ALA A 97 -33.02 -35.45 21.77
CA ALA A 97 -32.05 -36.45 21.28
C ALA A 97 -32.12 -37.70 22.20
N PRO A 98 -31.43 -38.83 21.92
CA PRO A 98 -30.92 -39.37 20.66
C PRO A 98 -31.47 -40.80 20.34
N GLY A 99 -31.05 -41.41 19.22
CA GLY A 99 -31.31 -42.83 18.93
C GLY A 99 -30.32 -43.43 17.91
N ASN A 100 -29.81 -44.64 18.18
CA ASN A 100 -28.73 -45.34 17.43
C ASN A 100 -28.68 -46.82 17.92
N PRO A 101 -28.05 -47.82 17.25
CA PRO A 101 -27.59 -47.95 15.86
C PRO A 101 -28.25 -49.14 15.10
N HIS A 102 -27.84 -49.41 13.85
CA HIS A 102 -27.43 -50.73 13.28
C HIS A 102 -27.51 -50.75 11.73
N GLY A 103 -26.62 -51.51 11.06
CA GLY A 103 -26.78 -51.91 9.65
C GLY A 103 -25.70 -51.43 8.66
N VAL A 104 -24.68 -52.26 8.42
CA VAL A 104 -23.57 -52.09 7.46
C VAL A 104 -23.18 -53.50 6.96
N PRO A 105 -22.67 -53.75 5.73
CA PRO A 105 -22.66 -52.98 4.47
C PRO A 105 -23.36 -53.76 3.31
N ALA A 106 -23.21 -53.34 2.04
CA ALA A 106 -22.48 -54.15 1.02
C ALA A 106 -22.49 -53.55 -0.42
N GLN A 107 -21.28 -53.37 -0.97
CA GLN A 107 -20.81 -53.70 -2.34
C GLN A 107 -21.77 -53.72 -3.56
N GLY A 108 -21.26 -53.24 -4.70
CA GLY A 108 -21.56 -53.93 -5.97
C GLY A 108 -21.33 -53.17 -7.29
N ALA A 109 -20.19 -53.44 -7.93
CA ALA A 109 -19.84 -53.22 -9.34
C ALA A 109 -20.96 -52.86 -10.36
N ALA A 110 -20.81 -51.68 -10.98
CA ALA A 110 -20.36 -51.46 -12.38
C ALA A 110 -20.96 -52.26 -13.57
N GLN A 111 -20.75 -51.68 -14.78
CA GLN A 111 -20.98 -52.24 -16.13
C GLN A 111 -22.45 -52.39 -16.59
N GLN A 112 -22.80 -52.26 -17.88
CA GLN A 112 -22.27 -51.45 -19.00
C GLN A 112 -23.21 -51.65 -20.22
N GLN A 113 -23.29 -50.69 -21.14
CA GLN A 113 -23.81 -50.84 -22.53
C GLN A 113 -25.31 -51.19 -22.71
N GLY A 114 -25.91 -50.75 -23.83
CA GLY A 114 -27.34 -50.98 -24.10
C GLY A 114 -27.95 -50.07 -25.18
N LEU A 115 -27.45 -50.18 -26.43
CA LEU A 115 -27.95 -49.47 -27.61
C LEU A 115 -29.44 -49.76 -27.90
N GLY A 116 -30.19 -48.83 -28.50
CA GLY A 116 -31.41 -49.20 -29.25
C GLY A 116 -32.54 -48.16 -29.34
N SER A 117 -32.44 -47.25 -30.31
CA SER A 117 -33.54 -46.41 -30.83
C SER A 117 -34.82 -47.17 -31.22
N GLN A 118 -36.01 -46.57 -31.01
CA GLN A 118 -36.88 -46.12 -32.12
C GLN A 118 -38.12 -45.31 -31.68
N ASP A 119 -38.78 -44.71 -32.68
CA ASP A 119 -39.79 -43.66 -32.60
C ASP A 119 -41.18 -44.10 -32.09
N GLY A 120 -41.97 -43.17 -31.54
CA GLY A 120 -43.37 -43.41 -31.15
C GLY A 120 -44.09 -42.19 -30.57
N ASN A 121 -44.78 -41.41 -31.41
CA ASN A 121 -45.55 -40.24 -30.96
C ASN A 121 -46.90 -40.65 -30.35
N GLY A 122 -47.23 -40.17 -29.14
CA GLY A 122 -48.49 -40.46 -28.47
C GLY A 122 -48.72 -39.58 -27.24
N SER A 123 -49.53 -38.53 -27.38
CA SER A 123 -49.80 -37.54 -26.32
C SER A 123 -50.97 -37.95 -25.42
N GLN A 124 -50.83 -37.85 -24.09
CA GLN A 124 -51.80 -37.17 -23.19
C GLN A 124 -51.40 -37.22 -21.70
N GLY A 125 -51.55 -36.08 -21.01
CA GLY A 125 -52.08 -35.99 -19.64
C GLY A 125 -51.22 -36.51 -18.46
N GLY A 126 -50.35 -35.65 -17.91
CA GLY A 126 -49.74 -35.87 -16.60
C GLY A 126 -48.81 -34.72 -16.19
N GLY A 127 -49.30 -33.77 -15.39
CA GLY A 127 -48.52 -32.61 -14.97
C GLY A 127 -47.52 -32.94 -13.85
N GLN A 128 -46.30 -32.42 -13.97
CA GLN A 128 -45.32 -32.35 -12.89
C GLN A 128 -44.75 -30.92 -12.83
N GLN A 129 -44.29 -30.51 -11.65
CA GLN A 129 -43.94 -29.13 -11.36
C GLN A 129 -42.60 -28.75 -11.99
N GLU A 130 -42.53 -27.57 -12.59
CA GLU A 130 -41.29 -26.96 -13.03
C GLU A 130 -40.45 -26.58 -11.80
N GLY A 131 -39.30 -27.23 -11.63
CA GLY A 131 -38.28 -26.76 -10.70
C GLY A 131 -37.67 -25.48 -11.27
N GLN A 132 -37.96 -24.33 -10.64
CA GLN A 132 -37.36 -23.06 -11.01
C GLN A 132 -35.85 -23.11 -10.79
N GLY A 133 -35.09 -23.27 -11.88
CA GLY A 133 -33.70 -22.85 -11.93
C GLY A 133 -33.67 -21.36 -12.25
N ASP A 134 -32.87 -20.59 -11.52
CA ASP A 134 -32.71 -19.16 -11.73
C ASP A 134 -32.08 -18.88 -13.10
N GLN A 135 -32.92 -18.70 -14.12
CA GLN A 135 -32.55 -18.01 -15.33
C GLN A 135 -32.46 -16.52 -14.99
N GLU A 136 -31.25 -15.97 -14.95
CA GLU A 136 -31.07 -14.52 -14.95
C GLU A 136 -31.76 -13.97 -16.22
N GLU A 137 -32.86 -13.24 -16.04
CA GLU A 137 -33.52 -12.54 -17.15
C GLU A 137 -32.52 -11.59 -17.80
N GLU A 138 -32.50 -11.52 -19.14
CA GLU A 138 -31.78 -10.47 -19.89
C GLU A 138 -32.50 -9.12 -19.69
N ASP A 139 -32.40 -8.57 -18.48
CA ASP A 139 -33.03 -7.31 -18.05
C ASP A 139 -32.46 -6.14 -18.84
N ASP A 140 -33.24 -5.70 -19.83
CA ASP A 140 -32.85 -4.83 -20.95
C ASP A 140 -32.12 -3.56 -20.46
N MET A 141 -30.80 -3.54 -20.70
CA MET A 141 -29.86 -2.67 -19.99
C MET A 141 -30.23 -1.18 -20.19
N PRO A 142 -30.63 -0.45 -19.12
CA PRO A 142 -31.29 0.84 -19.24
C PRO A 142 -30.39 1.86 -19.96
N THR A 143 -30.79 2.23 -21.17
CA THR A 143 -29.95 2.97 -22.12
C THR A 143 -29.69 4.40 -21.64
N ALA A 144 -28.60 4.60 -20.89
CA ALA A 144 -28.28 5.87 -20.26
C ALA A 144 -28.30 7.03 -21.27
N THR A 145 -29.11 8.07 -21.03
CA THR A 145 -29.37 9.09 -22.06
C THR A 145 -28.23 10.11 -22.19
N LEU A 146 -27.54 10.39 -21.09
CA LEU A 146 -26.55 11.46 -20.94
C LEU A 146 -25.20 11.07 -21.54
N GLU A 147 -24.61 11.98 -22.31
CA GLU A 147 -23.39 11.75 -23.10
C GLU A 147 -22.18 11.29 -22.26
N ASN A 148 -22.06 11.74 -21.00
CA ASN A 148 -20.98 11.30 -20.11
C ASN A 148 -21.15 9.86 -19.60
N LEU A 149 -22.39 9.36 -19.49
CA LEU A 149 -22.66 7.98 -19.12
C LEU A 149 -22.56 7.06 -20.34
N LYS A 150 -23.08 7.49 -21.50
CA LYS A 150 -22.86 6.84 -22.80
C LYS A 150 -21.38 6.67 -23.11
N GLU A 151 -20.57 7.69 -22.80
CA GLU A 151 -19.11 7.64 -22.99
C GLU A 151 -18.45 6.53 -22.19
N SER A 152 -18.67 6.44 -20.88
CA SER A 152 -18.09 5.35 -20.07
C SER A 152 -18.68 3.99 -20.42
N LEU A 153 -19.96 3.90 -20.79
CA LEU A 153 -20.57 2.65 -21.28
C LEU A 153 -19.95 2.17 -22.60
N GLN A 154 -19.64 3.07 -23.54
CA GLN A 154 -18.95 2.69 -24.77
C GLN A 154 -17.53 2.18 -24.49
N PHE A 155 -16.78 2.80 -23.57
CA PHE A 155 -15.47 2.27 -23.17
C PHE A 155 -15.57 0.88 -22.52
N ILE A 156 -16.62 0.61 -21.73
CA ILE A 156 -16.89 -0.69 -21.11
C ILE A 156 -17.21 -1.74 -22.17
N GLN A 157 -18.09 -1.42 -23.13
CA GLN A 157 -18.47 -2.34 -24.20
C GLN A 157 -17.30 -2.61 -25.17
N ASP A 158 -16.57 -1.57 -25.59
CA ASP A 158 -15.37 -1.72 -26.45
C ASP A 158 -14.24 -2.53 -25.78
N ILE A 159 -14.22 -2.67 -24.44
CA ILE A 159 -13.28 -3.55 -23.71
C ILE A 159 -13.80 -4.99 -23.67
N ARG A 160 -15.13 -5.17 -23.55
CA ARG A 160 -15.77 -6.49 -23.54
C ARG A 160 -15.70 -7.15 -24.92
N ASP A 161 -15.89 -6.37 -25.97
CA ASP A 161 -15.88 -6.85 -27.36
C ASP A 161 -14.47 -6.93 -27.97
N ALA A 162 -13.43 -6.57 -27.21
CA ALA A 162 -12.04 -6.53 -27.68
C ALA A 162 -11.49 -7.93 -27.99
N LEU A 163 -10.97 -8.12 -29.20
CA LEU A 163 -10.36 -9.37 -29.65
C LEU A 163 -8.87 -9.15 -29.97
N ILE A 164 -8.03 -10.15 -29.68
CA ILE A 164 -6.57 -10.04 -29.90
C ILE A 164 -6.20 -9.82 -31.38
N SER A 165 -7.13 -10.13 -32.30
CA SER A 165 -7.04 -9.85 -33.74
C SER A 165 -7.20 -8.36 -34.13
N ASP A 166 -7.68 -7.49 -33.24
CA ASP A 166 -8.08 -6.12 -33.58
C ASP A 166 -6.91 -5.23 -34.04
N ASP A 167 -7.20 -4.30 -34.97
CA ASP A 167 -6.27 -3.31 -35.54
C ASP A 167 -5.47 -2.49 -34.50
N ILE A 168 -5.95 -2.40 -33.25
CA ILE A 168 -5.26 -1.69 -32.18
C ILE A 168 -4.02 -2.44 -31.68
N PHE A 169 -4.00 -3.77 -31.81
CA PHE A 169 -2.90 -4.64 -31.40
C PHE A 169 -1.92 -4.84 -32.57
N PRO A 170 -0.64 -4.44 -32.46
CA PRO A 170 0.34 -4.65 -33.53
C PRO A 170 0.49 -6.14 -33.86
N LYS A 171 0.66 -6.50 -35.15
CA LYS A 171 0.77 -7.92 -35.56
C LYS A 171 1.83 -8.72 -34.79
N ASP A 172 2.97 -8.10 -34.51
CA ASP A 172 4.04 -8.70 -33.69
C ASP A 172 3.56 -9.08 -32.28
N LEU A 173 2.65 -8.30 -31.69
CA LEU A 173 2.00 -8.59 -30.40
C LEU A 173 0.97 -9.71 -30.52
N GLN A 174 0.15 -9.69 -31.59
CA GLN A 174 -0.83 -10.75 -31.86
C GLN A 174 -0.13 -12.11 -31.95
N ALA A 175 0.91 -12.20 -32.79
CA ALA A 175 1.74 -13.39 -32.95
C ALA A 175 2.51 -13.73 -31.65
N ALA A 176 3.04 -12.74 -30.92
CA ALA A 176 3.73 -13.00 -29.66
C ALA A 176 2.86 -13.74 -28.63
N VAL A 177 1.57 -13.40 -28.59
CA VAL A 177 0.63 -13.91 -27.58
C VAL A 177 -0.06 -15.19 -28.01
N LEU A 178 -0.48 -15.30 -29.28
CA LEU A 178 -1.12 -16.51 -29.82
C LEU A 178 -0.15 -17.68 -29.96
N GLU A 179 1.10 -17.40 -30.32
CA GLU A 179 2.15 -18.39 -30.57
C GLU A 179 3.24 -18.26 -29.50
N PRO A 180 3.08 -18.83 -28.28
CA PRO A 180 4.15 -18.91 -27.29
C PRO A 180 5.32 -19.74 -27.85
N ILE A 181 6.53 -19.40 -27.43
CA ILE A 181 7.72 -20.19 -27.76
C ILE A 181 7.85 -21.30 -26.70
N GLU A 182 7.60 -22.54 -27.11
CA GLU A 182 7.54 -23.73 -26.24
C GLU A 182 8.94 -24.35 -26.01
N GLU A 183 9.95 -23.51 -25.76
CA GLU A 183 11.35 -23.90 -25.52
C GLU A 183 11.99 -23.04 -24.40
N ILE A 184 12.94 -23.61 -23.66
CA ILE A 184 13.75 -22.88 -22.67
C ILE A 184 14.61 -21.84 -23.39
N PHE A 185 14.65 -20.60 -22.89
CA PHE A 185 15.48 -19.56 -23.49
C PHE A 185 16.97 -19.86 -23.31
N ASN A 186 17.71 -19.93 -24.42
CA ASN A 186 19.16 -20.19 -24.43
C ASN A 186 19.95 -19.08 -25.15
N LEU A 187 21.24 -18.96 -24.83
CA LEU A 187 22.19 -17.99 -25.41
C LEU A 187 23.54 -18.67 -25.70
N ASP A 188 23.55 -19.50 -26.75
CA ASP A 188 24.75 -20.21 -27.23
C ASP A 188 25.77 -19.29 -27.95
N ASP A 189 25.31 -18.14 -28.45
CA ASP A 189 26.14 -17.14 -29.13
C ASP A 189 26.84 -16.23 -28.09
N ASP A 190 28.13 -16.47 -27.87
CA ASP A 190 28.94 -15.73 -26.89
C ASP A 190 29.11 -14.24 -27.25
N ASP A 191 29.07 -13.85 -28.54
CA ASP A 191 29.13 -12.44 -28.94
C ASP A 191 27.80 -11.72 -28.65
N VAL A 192 26.66 -12.38 -28.87
CA VAL A 192 25.33 -11.89 -28.45
C VAL A 192 25.23 -11.81 -26.92
N LYS A 193 25.73 -12.81 -26.21
CA LYS A 193 25.76 -12.88 -24.74
C LYS A 193 26.67 -11.80 -24.13
N LEU A 194 27.84 -11.55 -24.71
CA LEU A 194 28.72 -10.42 -24.38
C LEU A 194 28.02 -9.08 -24.63
N SER A 195 27.41 -8.92 -25.82
CA SER A 195 26.66 -7.72 -26.20
C SER A 195 25.50 -7.42 -25.23
N LEU A 196 24.74 -8.44 -24.86
CA LEU A 196 23.62 -8.35 -23.92
C LEU A 196 24.11 -8.02 -22.51
N THR A 197 25.15 -8.72 -22.02
CA THR A 197 25.74 -8.49 -20.69
C THR A 197 26.24 -7.06 -20.56
N ALA A 198 26.94 -6.54 -21.58
CA ALA A 198 27.35 -5.14 -21.63
C ALA A 198 26.13 -4.19 -21.63
N TYR A 199 25.16 -4.40 -22.51
CA TYR A 199 23.97 -3.55 -22.64
C TYR A 199 23.13 -3.45 -21.36
N LEU A 200 22.99 -4.56 -20.62
CA LEU A 200 22.29 -4.64 -19.34
C LEU A 200 23.08 -3.96 -18.22
N SER A 201 24.40 -4.22 -18.14
CA SER A 201 25.29 -3.65 -17.12
C SER A 201 25.33 -2.11 -17.20
N ILE A 202 25.48 -1.55 -18.41
CA ILE A 202 25.47 -0.10 -18.62
C ILE A 202 24.08 0.48 -18.97
N SER A 203 23.02 -0.13 -18.43
CA SER A 203 21.63 0.29 -18.63
C SER A 203 21.39 1.80 -18.42
N ASN A 204 22.09 2.45 -17.48
CA ASN A 204 21.98 3.89 -17.21
C ASN A 204 23.07 4.78 -17.82
N ALA A 205 23.97 4.26 -18.67
CA ALA A 205 24.98 5.07 -19.36
C ALA A 205 24.41 5.88 -20.55
N SER A 206 25.27 6.42 -21.42
CA SER A 206 24.88 6.88 -22.76
C SER A 206 25.15 5.78 -23.78
N GLU A 207 24.50 5.88 -24.95
CA GLU A 207 24.78 5.04 -26.11
C GLU A 207 26.27 5.07 -26.51
N GLU A 208 26.92 6.23 -26.36
CA GLU A 208 28.34 6.43 -26.63
C GLU A 208 29.24 5.56 -25.74
N VAL A 209 28.85 5.29 -24.48
CA VAL A 209 29.60 4.35 -23.61
C VAL A 209 29.52 2.93 -24.16
N TYR A 210 28.36 2.49 -24.68
CA TYR A 210 28.26 1.18 -25.35
C TYR A 210 29.15 1.12 -26.59
N ARG A 211 29.12 2.16 -27.44
CA ARG A 211 30.00 2.26 -28.63
C ARG A 211 31.49 2.25 -28.26
N LYS A 212 31.88 2.88 -27.13
CA LYS A 212 33.25 2.85 -26.60
C LYS A 212 33.66 1.45 -26.10
N ILE A 213 32.80 0.76 -25.35
CA ILE A 213 33.03 -0.64 -24.94
C ILE A 213 33.18 -1.54 -26.17
N GLN A 214 32.29 -1.43 -27.17
CA GLN A 214 32.37 -2.19 -28.41
C GLN A 214 33.69 -1.94 -29.16
N LYS A 215 34.18 -0.69 -29.19
CA LYS A 215 35.49 -0.36 -29.76
C LYS A 215 36.64 -1.00 -28.97
N MET A 216 36.65 -0.88 -27.64
CA MET A 216 37.68 -1.49 -26.77
C MET A 216 37.73 -3.02 -26.90
N VAL A 217 36.56 -3.67 -26.99
CA VAL A 217 36.45 -5.12 -27.20
C VAL A 217 37.10 -5.50 -28.54
N LYS A 218 36.78 -4.80 -29.64
CA LYS A 218 37.35 -5.09 -30.97
C LYS A 218 38.83 -4.70 -31.11
N GLU A 219 39.32 -3.76 -30.31
CA GLU A 219 40.75 -3.43 -30.21
C GLU A 219 41.55 -4.52 -29.47
N ARG A 220 40.92 -5.28 -28.55
CA ARG A 220 41.56 -6.39 -27.84
C ARG A 220 41.31 -7.76 -28.48
N TYR A 221 40.16 -7.95 -29.11
CA TYR A 221 39.65 -9.18 -29.72
C TYR A 221 39.08 -8.87 -31.11
N PRO A 222 39.93 -8.77 -32.16
CA PRO A 222 39.51 -8.32 -33.49
C PRO A 222 38.41 -9.17 -34.14
N ASP A 223 38.38 -10.46 -33.84
CA ASP A 223 37.42 -11.42 -34.40
C ASP A 223 36.01 -11.33 -33.79
N SER A 224 35.84 -10.58 -32.68
CA SER A 224 34.56 -10.45 -31.99
C SER A 224 33.51 -9.73 -32.84
N GLN A 225 32.39 -10.42 -33.05
CA GLN A 225 31.19 -9.93 -33.74
C GLN A 225 30.24 -9.15 -32.84
N MET A 226 30.68 -8.76 -31.63
CA MET A 226 29.92 -7.96 -30.66
C MET A 226 29.08 -6.89 -31.34
N LEU A 227 27.77 -6.96 -31.10
CA LEU A 227 26.71 -6.24 -31.79
C LEU A 227 26.76 -4.74 -31.52
N SER A 228 26.36 -3.93 -32.52
CA SER A 228 26.13 -2.50 -32.36
C SER A 228 24.98 -2.22 -31.37
N PHE A 229 24.90 -0.99 -30.86
CA PHE A 229 23.83 -0.58 -29.93
C PHE A 229 22.43 -0.76 -30.52
N GLU A 230 22.28 -0.52 -31.82
CA GLU A 230 21.05 -0.71 -32.59
C GLU A 230 20.72 -2.20 -32.75
N GLN A 231 21.71 -3.02 -33.06
CA GLN A 231 21.57 -4.48 -33.21
C GLN A 231 21.18 -5.14 -31.87
N ILE A 232 21.87 -4.83 -30.77
CA ILE A 232 21.51 -5.39 -29.45
C ILE A 232 20.15 -4.86 -28.96
N LYS A 233 19.80 -3.59 -29.25
CA LYS A 233 18.45 -3.08 -28.95
C LYS A 233 17.37 -3.85 -29.73
N LYS A 234 17.61 -4.18 -31.01
CA LYS A 234 16.72 -5.03 -31.80
C LYS A 234 16.60 -6.43 -31.19
N LYS A 235 17.72 -7.06 -30.81
CA LYS A 235 17.74 -8.36 -30.13
C LYS A 235 16.99 -8.36 -28.80
N VAL A 236 17.12 -7.30 -27.98
CA VAL A 236 16.35 -7.15 -26.73
C VAL A 236 14.84 -7.05 -26.99
N GLN A 237 14.40 -6.42 -28.09
CA GLN A 237 12.98 -6.44 -28.50
C GLN A 237 12.55 -7.82 -29.04
N GLU A 238 13.39 -8.48 -29.85
CA GLU A 238 13.13 -9.84 -30.37
C GLU A 238 12.97 -10.86 -29.23
N PHE A 239 13.90 -10.87 -28.26
CA PHE A 239 13.89 -11.80 -27.14
C PHE A 239 12.72 -11.57 -26.17
N SER A 240 12.39 -10.30 -25.86
CA SER A 240 11.27 -10.00 -24.96
C SER A 240 9.89 -10.14 -25.61
N ARG A 241 9.80 -10.04 -26.95
CA ARG A 241 8.54 -9.97 -27.72
C ARG A 241 7.58 -8.83 -27.28
N VAL A 242 8.03 -7.90 -26.42
CA VAL A 242 7.22 -6.78 -25.93
C VAL A 242 7.19 -5.66 -26.97
N THR A 243 6.14 -5.68 -27.80
CA THR A 243 5.84 -4.64 -28.79
C THR A 243 4.78 -3.67 -28.24
N PRO A 244 5.08 -2.37 -28.05
CA PRO A 244 4.13 -1.41 -27.50
C PRO A 244 2.94 -1.11 -28.43
N ILE A 245 1.75 -0.99 -27.86
CA ILE A 245 0.55 -0.47 -28.53
C ILE A 245 0.69 1.05 -28.66
N VAL A 246 0.63 1.57 -29.89
CA VAL A 246 0.95 2.98 -30.21
C VAL A 246 -0.30 3.77 -30.55
N SER A 247 -0.81 4.55 -29.59
CA SER A 247 -2.04 5.33 -29.77
C SER A 247 -1.78 6.84 -29.95
N HIS A 248 -2.61 7.49 -30.75
CA HIS A 248 -2.60 8.95 -30.94
C HIS A 248 -3.25 9.64 -29.74
N MET A 249 -2.82 10.85 -29.37
CA MET A 249 -3.42 11.61 -28.26
C MET A 249 -3.54 13.11 -28.55
N CYS A 250 -4.39 13.78 -27.77
CA CYS A 250 -4.47 15.24 -27.75
C CYS A 250 -3.14 15.86 -27.30
N VAL A 251 -2.71 16.96 -27.93
CA VAL A 251 -1.52 17.71 -27.51
C VAL A 251 -1.64 18.27 -26.09
N ASN A 252 -2.85 18.63 -25.65
CA ASN A 252 -3.17 19.10 -24.30
C ASN A 252 -3.54 17.95 -23.35
N SER A 253 -3.29 16.70 -23.73
CA SER A 253 -3.50 15.49 -22.91
C SER A 253 -4.95 15.16 -22.54
N CYS A 254 -5.93 15.89 -23.05
CA CYS A 254 -7.34 15.72 -22.67
C CYS A 254 -7.90 14.31 -22.93
N VAL A 255 -7.57 13.72 -24.09
CA VAL A 255 -8.04 12.38 -24.53
C VAL A 255 -6.94 11.67 -25.33
N ALA A 256 -6.97 10.34 -25.33
CA ALA A 256 -6.47 9.52 -26.41
C ALA A 256 -7.45 9.50 -27.59
N PHE A 257 -6.99 9.13 -28.78
CA PHE A 257 -7.86 8.91 -29.94
C PHE A 257 -8.02 7.40 -30.19
N THR A 258 -8.81 6.79 -29.29
CA THR A 258 -9.11 5.36 -29.09
C THR A 258 -10.63 5.19 -28.89
N SER A 259 -11.19 3.97 -29.00
CA SER A 259 -12.64 3.73 -28.82
C SER A 259 -13.49 4.70 -29.68
N LYS A 260 -14.54 5.33 -29.14
CA LYS A 260 -15.37 6.38 -29.77
C LYS A 260 -14.59 7.60 -30.31
N TYR A 261 -13.30 7.75 -29.98
CA TYR A 261 -12.42 8.79 -30.48
C TYR A 261 -11.46 8.31 -31.59
N LYS A 262 -11.50 7.04 -32.01
CA LYS A 262 -10.59 6.40 -32.99
C LYS A 262 -10.44 7.20 -34.28
N ASP A 263 -11.53 7.77 -34.79
CA ASP A 263 -11.56 8.43 -36.12
C ASP A 263 -11.55 9.97 -36.07
N LEU A 264 -11.74 10.54 -34.87
CA LEU A 264 -11.78 12.00 -34.70
C LEU A 264 -10.49 12.67 -35.17
N HIS A 265 -10.65 13.76 -35.91
CA HIS A 265 -9.55 14.58 -36.43
C HIS A 265 -9.15 15.73 -35.48
N ALA A 266 -10.00 16.06 -34.51
CA ALA A 266 -9.79 17.10 -33.50
C ALA A 266 -10.27 16.63 -32.11
N CYS A 267 -9.72 17.18 -31.04
CA CYS A 267 -10.05 16.78 -29.68
C CYS A 267 -11.43 17.32 -29.22
N PRO A 268 -12.38 16.45 -28.79
CA PRO A 268 -13.73 16.85 -28.36
C PRO A 268 -13.78 17.55 -26.99
N ARG A 269 -12.61 17.87 -26.39
CA ARG A 269 -12.48 18.55 -25.09
C ARG A 269 -11.68 19.86 -25.15
N CYS A 270 -11.12 20.22 -26.32
CA CYS A 270 -10.36 21.48 -26.52
C CYS A 270 -10.14 21.92 -27.98
N GLY A 271 -10.76 21.27 -28.98
CA GLY A 271 -10.67 21.64 -30.40
C GLY A 271 -9.32 21.39 -31.09
N GLN A 272 -8.25 21.05 -30.34
CA GLN A 272 -6.92 20.85 -30.90
C GLN A 272 -6.89 19.68 -31.90
N LEU A 273 -6.37 19.95 -33.11
CA LEU A 273 -6.17 18.96 -34.17
C LEU A 273 -5.27 17.80 -33.71
N ARG A 274 -5.62 16.58 -34.13
CA ARG A 274 -4.85 15.33 -33.92
C ARG A 274 -3.59 15.27 -34.78
N TYR A 275 -3.67 15.81 -36.00
CA TYR A 275 -2.61 15.72 -37.01
C TYR A 275 -1.99 17.09 -37.33
N ARG A 276 -0.75 17.06 -37.83
CA ARG A 276 -0.08 18.14 -38.55
C ARG A 276 0.21 17.65 -39.96
N THR A 277 -0.01 18.47 -40.97
CA THR A 277 0.36 18.18 -42.35
C THR A 277 1.86 18.39 -42.57
N LYS A 278 2.48 17.50 -43.36
CA LYS A 278 3.84 17.66 -43.92
C LYS A 278 3.76 17.41 -45.43
N GLY A 279 4.13 18.40 -46.23
CA GLY A 279 3.84 18.37 -47.67
C GLY A 279 2.32 18.44 -47.97
N LYS A 280 1.92 18.14 -49.21
CA LYS A 280 0.53 18.33 -49.66
C LYS A 280 -0.50 17.36 -49.06
N ASN A 281 -0.12 16.14 -48.63
CA ASN A 281 -1.10 15.13 -48.15
C ASN A 281 -0.71 14.32 -46.89
N THR A 282 0.54 14.35 -46.41
CA THR A 282 0.95 13.46 -45.31
C THR A 282 0.45 13.96 -43.94
N LYS A 283 -0.57 13.30 -43.39
CA LYS A 283 -1.08 13.51 -42.01
C LYS A 283 -0.15 12.84 -40.99
N ILE A 284 0.62 13.61 -40.22
CA ILE A 284 1.48 13.11 -39.13
C ILE A 284 0.80 13.41 -37.79
N PRO A 285 0.62 12.43 -36.87
CA PRO A 285 0.02 12.69 -35.56
C PRO A 285 0.88 13.67 -34.75
N ARG A 286 0.25 14.70 -34.17
CA ARG A 286 0.97 15.72 -33.37
C ARG A 286 1.51 15.16 -32.05
N ARG A 287 0.91 14.08 -31.54
CA ARG A 287 1.36 13.40 -30.33
C ARG A 287 0.91 11.93 -30.29
N LYS A 288 1.72 11.11 -29.64
CA LYS A 288 1.48 9.69 -29.36
C LYS A 288 1.70 9.41 -27.88
N PHE A 289 1.05 8.36 -27.36
CA PHE A 289 1.45 7.67 -26.14
C PHE A 289 1.62 6.17 -26.44
N TYR A 290 2.19 5.45 -25.49
CA TYR A 290 2.58 4.06 -25.64
C TYR A 290 2.01 3.27 -24.47
N THR A 291 1.25 2.23 -24.78
CA THR A 291 0.78 1.22 -23.82
C THR A 291 1.61 -0.04 -24.00
N LEU A 292 1.97 -0.69 -22.89
CA LEU A 292 2.82 -1.86 -22.84
C LEU A 292 1.96 -3.08 -22.47
N PRO A 293 1.80 -4.04 -23.40
CA PRO A 293 0.94 -5.20 -23.19
C PRO A 293 1.60 -6.22 -22.25
N ILE A 294 0.79 -6.82 -21.38
CA ILE A 294 1.29 -7.70 -20.29
C ILE A 294 1.55 -9.15 -20.74
N GLY A 295 0.85 -9.63 -21.78
CA GLY A 295 0.82 -11.06 -22.16
C GLY A 295 2.20 -11.65 -22.51
N ALA A 296 2.97 -10.96 -23.34
CA ALA A 296 4.33 -11.39 -23.72
C ALA A 296 5.31 -11.39 -22.52
N VAL A 297 5.08 -10.52 -21.52
CA VAL A 297 5.88 -10.50 -20.29
C VAL A 297 5.54 -11.72 -19.42
N ILE A 298 4.26 -12.03 -19.26
CA ILE A 298 3.80 -13.24 -18.54
C ILE A 298 4.38 -14.50 -19.19
N GLN A 299 4.23 -14.67 -20.51
CA GLN A 299 4.79 -15.83 -21.22
C GLN A 299 6.31 -15.95 -21.03
N SER A 300 7.04 -14.83 -21.08
CA SER A 300 8.49 -14.82 -20.86
C SER A 300 8.88 -15.19 -19.42
N MET A 301 8.06 -14.82 -18.43
CA MET A 301 8.28 -15.22 -17.02
C MET A 301 8.14 -16.73 -16.81
N TYR A 302 7.38 -17.45 -17.64
CA TYR A 302 7.29 -18.91 -17.60
C TYR A 302 8.32 -19.64 -18.48
N ARG A 303 9.01 -18.97 -19.41
CA ARG A 303 10.02 -19.58 -20.30
C ARG A 303 11.38 -19.88 -19.66
N ASN A 304 11.61 -19.40 -18.44
CA ASN A 304 12.82 -19.68 -17.66
C ASN A 304 12.42 -20.51 -16.41
N PRO A 305 13.06 -21.66 -16.11
CA PRO A 305 12.64 -22.54 -15.02
C PRO A 305 12.62 -21.87 -13.64
N THR A 306 13.55 -20.96 -13.36
CA THR A 306 13.63 -20.23 -12.08
C THR A 306 12.46 -19.26 -11.92
N THR A 307 12.17 -18.44 -12.92
CA THR A 307 11.04 -17.50 -12.84
C THR A 307 9.68 -18.19 -12.97
N ALA A 308 9.59 -19.31 -13.68
CA ALA A 308 8.39 -20.16 -13.73
C ALA A 308 8.05 -20.72 -12.33
N ARG A 309 9.04 -21.23 -11.59
CA ARG A 309 8.85 -21.62 -10.17
C ARG A 309 8.38 -20.46 -9.28
N TYR A 310 8.86 -19.23 -9.53
CA TYR A 310 8.36 -18.06 -8.81
C TYR A 310 6.90 -17.74 -9.14
N MET A 311 6.47 -17.89 -10.40
CA MET A 311 5.05 -17.73 -10.77
C MET A 311 4.15 -18.83 -10.19
N ALA A 312 4.70 -20.04 -9.98
CA ALA A 312 3.99 -21.14 -9.33
C ALA A 312 3.76 -20.94 -7.81
N TYR A 313 4.33 -19.88 -7.20
CA TYR A 313 4.13 -19.55 -5.78
C TYR A 313 2.65 -19.40 -5.43
N ARG A 314 1.91 -18.57 -6.17
CA ARG A 314 0.48 -18.32 -5.87
C ARG A 314 -0.34 -19.59 -5.91
N ARG A 315 -0.19 -20.42 -6.94
CA ARG A 315 -0.90 -21.70 -7.06
C ARG A 315 -0.65 -22.58 -5.82
N THR A 316 0.61 -22.70 -5.43
CA THR A 316 1.04 -23.49 -4.26
C THR A 316 0.43 -22.95 -2.96
N LYS A 317 0.56 -21.63 -2.70
CA LYS A 317 0.06 -20.99 -1.49
C LYS A 317 -1.47 -20.94 -1.42
N THR A 318 -2.15 -20.83 -2.57
CA THR A 318 -3.61 -20.90 -2.65
C THR A 318 -4.10 -22.31 -2.29
N MET A 319 -3.44 -23.36 -2.78
CA MET A 319 -3.74 -24.75 -2.42
C MET A 319 -3.48 -25.03 -0.93
N GLU A 320 -2.40 -24.47 -0.35
CA GLU A 320 -2.15 -24.51 1.10
C GLU A 320 -3.30 -23.85 1.90
N ASN A 321 -3.68 -22.62 1.53
CA ASN A 321 -4.70 -21.85 2.22
C ASN A 321 -6.11 -22.47 2.07
N LEU A 322 -6.45 -23.03 0.91
CA LEU A 322 -7.69 -23.77 0.71
C LEU A 322 -7.77 -24.99 1.65
N ASN A 323 -6.70 -25.79 1.71
CA ASN A 323 -6.63 -26.96 2.60
C ASN A 323 -6.63 -26.59 4.11
N ARG A 324 -6.18 -25.37 4.46
CA ARG A 324 -6.08 -24.90 5.86
C ARG A 324 -7.31 -24.16 6.37
N PHE A 325 -8.02 -23.44 5.50
CA PHE A 325 -9.05 -22.46 5.91
C PHE A 325 -10.43 -22.67 5.27
N VAL A 326 -10.61 -23.65 4.38
CA VAL A 326 -11.92 -23.96 3.78
C VAL A 326 -12.42 -25.31 4.29
N ASN A 327 -13.66 -25.34 4.78
CA ASN A 327 -14.34 -26.57 5.15
C ASN A 327 -14.70 -27.36 3.86
N PRO A 328 -14.19 -28.59 3.67
CA PRO A 328 -14.38 -29.34 2.43
C PRO A 328 -15.81 -29.90 2.24
N VAL A 329 -16.68 -29.78 3.25
CA VAL A 329 -18.07 -30.23 3.21
C VAL A 329 -19.04 -29.05 3.02
N THR A 330 -18.83 -27.93 3.71
CA THR A 330 -19.73 -26.76 3.66
C THR A 330 -19.28 -25.67 2.69
N GLY A 331 -18.01 -25.67 2.25
CA GLY A 331 -17.41 -24.57 1.48
C GLY A 331 -17.17 -23.30 2.29
N GLU A 332 -17.42 -23.33 3.61
CA GLU A 332 -17.22 -22.22 4.53
C GLU A 332 -15.74 -21.85 4.63
N ILE A 333 -15.45 -20.55 4.63
CA ILE A 333 -14.10 -19.99 4.67
C ILE A 333 -13.87 -19.33 6.04
N TYR A 334 -12.90 -19.81 6.82
CA TYR A 334 -12.52 -19.21 8.11
C TYR A 334 -11.00 -19.11 8.24
N VAL A 335 -10.46 -17.94 7.89
CA VAL A 335 -9.01 -17.69 7.89
C VAL A 335 -8.54 -17.21 9.26
N THR A 336 -7.69 -17.97 9.95
CA THR A 336 -7.17 -17.60 11.28
C THR A 336 -5.87 -16.77 11.23
N GLU A 337 -5.13 -16.85 10.13
CA GLU A 337 -3.85 -16.16 9.94
C GLU A 337 -3.75 -15.63 8.51
N PHE A 338 -3.43 -14.36 8.35
CA PHE A 338 -3.25 -13.69 7.08
C PHE A 338 -1.77 -13.41 6.83
N ASP A 339 -1.16 -14.05 5.83
CA ASP A 339 0.27 -13.89 5.48
C ASP A 339 0.55 -13.46 4.03
N ASP A 340 -0.47 -13.43 3.17
CA ASP A 340 -0.41 -12.87 1.81
C ASP A 340 -1.84 -12.57 1.28
N TYR A 341 -2.00 -11.90 0.14
CA TYR A 341 -3.34 -11.68 -0.44
C TYR A 341 -4.07 -12.99 -0.77
N THR A 342 -3.32 -14.08 -1.00
CA THR A 342 -3.84 -15.44 -1.19
C THR A 342 -4.53 -16.00 0.04
N SER A 343 -4.43 -15.34 1.20
CA SER A 343 -5.18 -15.63 2.44
C SER A 343 -6.41 -14.74 2.64
N GLY A 344 -6.69 -13.78 1.76
CA GLY A 344 -7.90 -12.96 1.84
C GLY A 344 -9.16 -13.76 1.49
N GLU A 345 -10.22 -13.60 2.27
CA GLU A 345 -11.49 -14.33 2.06
C GLU A 345 -12.15 -14.03 0.71
N ASP A 346 -12.08 -12.78 0.22
CA ASP A 346 -12.64 -12.43 -1.11
C ASP A 346 -11.85 -13.13 -2.23
N TYR A 347 -10.53 -13.30 -2.06
CA TYR A 347 -9.70 -14.06 -2.99
C TYR A 347 -10.04 -15.55 -2.98
N LEU A 348 -10.09 -16.18 -1.81
CA LEU A 348 -10.43 -17.60 -1.66
C LEU A 348 -11.84 -17.89 -2.20
N ARG A 349 -12.81 -16.99 -1.97
CA ARG A 349 -14.17 -17.10 -2.51
C ARG A 349 -14.21 -16.97 -4.04
N CYS A 350 -13.40 -16.08 -4.63
CA CYS A 350 -13.24 -16.00 -6.08
C CYS A 350 -12.55 -17.25 -6.68
N THR A 351 -11.66 -17.91 -5.93
CA THR A 351 -11.06 -19.19 -6.36
C THR A 351 -12.06 -20.35 -6.30
N LEU A 352 -12.81 -20.49 -5.20
CA LEU A 352 -13.82 -21.53 -5.02
C LEU A 352 -14.96 -21.44 -6.05
N SER A 353 -15.38 -20.22 -6.41
CA SER A 353 -16.40 -19.96 -7.43
C SER A 353 -15.88 -20.05 -8.87
N GLY A 354 -14.60 -20.36 -9.09
CA GLY A 354 -14.01 -20.46 -10.43
C GLY A 354 -13.79 -19.13 -11.16
N ILE A 355 -14.03 -17.98 -10.51
CA ILE A 355 -13.71 -16.65 -11.05
C ILE A 355 -12.18 -16.48 -11.18
N ILE A 356 -11.39 -17.11 -10.31
CA ILE A 356 -9.92 -17.16 -10.41
C ILE A 356 -9.48 -18.63 -10.42
N GLY A 357 -9.18 -19.16 -11.61
CA GLY A 357 -8.64 -20.51 -11.78
C GLY A 357 -7.21 -20.64 -11.23
N LEU A 358 -6.81 -21.85 -10.85
CA LEU A 358 -5.48 -22.13 -10.29
C LEU A 358 -4.30 -21.93 -11.27
N ASP A 359 -4.57 -21.77 -12.57
CA ASP A 359 -3.59 -21.45 -13.62
C ASP A 359 -3.78 -20.03 -14.21
N ASP A 360 -4.80 -19.27 -13.79
CA ASP A 360 -5.00 -17.89 -14.22
C ASP A 360 -3.97 -16.97 -13.57
N CYS A 361 -3.26 -16.13 -14.32
CA CYS A 361 -2.30 -15.17 -13.76
C CYS A 361 -3.02 -13.99 -13.10
N VAL A 362 -2.56 -13.55 -11.93
CA VAL A 362 -3.22 -12.52 -11.14
C VAL A 362 -2.44 -11.21 -11.18
N LEU A 363 -3.13 -10.14 -11.56
CA LEU A 363 -2.56 -8.81 -11.75
C LEU A 363 -3.09 -7.82 -10.72
N MET A 364 -2.20 -6.92 -10.26
CA MET A 364 -2.60 -5.62 -9.71
C MET A 364 -2.23 -4.52 -10.70
N ILE A 365 -3.12 -3.56 -10.90
CA ILE A 365 -2.82 -2.29 -11.57
C ILE A 365 -2.67 -1.18 -10.53
N SER A 366 -1.67 -0.30 -10.73
CA SER A 366 -1.57 0.97 -9.99
C SER A 366 -1.44 2.15 -10.95
N MET A 367 -2.03 3.31 -10.62
CA MET A 367 -1.91 4.57 -11.37
C MET A 367 -1.68 5.78 -10.45
N ASP A 368 -0.80 6.71 -10.87
CA ASP A 368 -0.56 8.00 -10.20
C ASP A 368 -0.04 9.11 -11.17
N GLY A 369 -0.12 10.38 -10.73
CA GLY A 369 0.14 11.61 -11.47
C GLY A 369 1.54 12.24 -11.26
N ALA A 370 2.57 11.62 -11.84
CA ALA A 370 3.98 12.01 -11.71
C ALA A 370 4.33 13.48 -12.09
N GLN A 371 5.00 14.17 -11.15
CA GLN A 371 5.66 15.46 -11.36
C GLN A 371 7.10 15.27 -11.85
N LEU A 372 7.43 15.64 -13.10
CA LEU A 372 8.77 15.44 -13.66
C LEU A 372 9.73 16.61 -13.40
N TYR A 373 9.23 17.79 -12.99
CA TYR A 373 10.06 18.94 -12.63
C TYR A 373 9.54 19.64 -11.36
N ARG A 374 10.46 20.02 -10.45
CA ARG A 374 10.17 20.71 -9.17
C ARG A 374 9.35 22.02 -9.27
N GLN A 375 9.14 22.58 -10.46
CA GLN A 375 8.49 23.88 -10.69
C GLN A 375 7.16 23.82 -11.47
N LYS A 376 6.60 22.63 -11.75
CA LYS A 376 5.31 22.45 -12.44
C LYS A 376 4.42 21.46 -11.72
N GLN A 377 3.10 21.58 -11.88
CA GLN A 377 2.15 20.55 -11.45
C GLN A 377 2.08 19.44 -12.52
N SER A 378 2.34 18.20 -12.10
CA SER A 378 2.19 16.91 -12.81
C SER A 378 2.38 16.91 -14.34
N ASP A 379 3.62 16.69 -14.79
CA ASP A 379 4.02 16.66 -16.21
C ASP A 379 3.72 15.34 -16.95
N CYS A 380 3.31 14.27 -16.25
CA CYS A 380 2.71 13.07 -16.83
C CYS A 380 1.85 12.31 -15.81
N TRP A 381 1.18 11.27 -16.28
CA TRP A 381 0.55 10.23 -15.47
C TRP A 381 1.17 8.88 -15.85
N ILE A 382 1.27 7.95 -14.90
CA ILE A 382 1.90 6.64 -15.09
C ILE A 382 0.99 5.58 -14.50
N TYR A 383 0.85 4.44 -15.19
CA TYR A 383 0.31 3.23 -14.59
C TYR A 383 1.25 2.04 -14.78
N ILE A 384 1.25 1.12 -13.81
CA ILE A 384 2.10 -0.08 -13.75
C ILE A 384 1.22 -1.32 -13.54
N TRP A 385 1.73 -2.45 -13.99
CA TRP A 385 1.26 -3.79 -13.66
C TRP A 385 2.21 -4.45 -12.66
N VAL A 386 1.64 -5.25 -11.77
CA VAL A 386 2.36 -6.10 -10.81
C VAL A 386 1.82 -7.52 -10.96
N LEU A 387 2.73 -8.48 -11.12
CA LEU A 387 2.41 -9.91 -11.13
C LEU A 387 2.22 -10.39 -9.69
N MET A 388 0.98 -10.56 -9.26
CA MET A 388 0.66 -11.05 -7.92
C MET A 388 0.95 -12.54 -7.76
N ASP A 389 1.21 -13.26 -8.86
CA ASP A 389 1.65 -14.66 -8.89
C ASP A 389 2.97 -14.91 -8.15
N LEU A 390 3.87 -13.91 -8.18
CA LEU A 390 5.20 -13.98 -7.58
C LEU A 390 5.16 -14.05 -6.04
N PRO A 391 6.19 -14.65 -5.40
CA PRO A 391 6.35 -14.55 -3.96
C PRO A 391 6.52 -13.08 -3.52
N PRO A 392 6.00 -12.68 -2.34
CA PRO A 392 5.98 -11.29 -1.89
C PRO A 392 7.36 -10.60 -1.91
N GLU A 393 8.41 -11.35 -1.59
CA GLU A 393 9.81 -10.89 -1.48
C GLU A 393 10.45 -10.57 -2.84
N LEU A 394 9.78 -10.93 -3.94
CA LEU A 394 10.15 -10.57 -5.32
C LEU A 394 9.16 -9.56 -5.93
N ARG A 395 7.89 -9.62 -5.54
CA ARG A 395 6.73 -8.93 -6.14
C ARG A 395 6.94 -7.42 -6.38
N TYR A 396 7.72 -6.74 -5.52
CA TYR A 396 7.98 -5.30 -5.61
C TYR A 396 9.45 -4.89 -5.87
N LYS A 397 10.26 -5.79 -6.44
CA LYS A 397 11.61 -5.47 -6.94
C LYS A 397 11.57 -4.75 -8.30
N LYS A 398 12.54 -3.87 -8.60
CA LYS A 398 12.60 -3.06 -9.84
C LYS A 398 12.67 -3.91 -11.11
N GLU A 399 13.14 -5.16 -11.01
CA GLU A 399 13.12 -6.12 -12.12
C GLU A 399 11.73 -6.73 -12.39
N PHE A 400 10.81 -6.77 -11.41
CA PHE A 400 9.47 -7.37 -11.57
C PHE A 400 8.32 -6.35 -11.66
N ILE A 401 8.56 -5.06 -11.39
CA ILE A 401 7.58 -4.00 -11.74
C ILE A 401 7.54 -3.80 -13.25
N ILE A 402 6.34 -3.87 -13.83
CA ILE A 402 6.11 -3.78 -15.28
C ILE A 402 5.41 -2.46 -15.60
N PRO A 403 6.05 -1.49 -16.30
CA PRO A 403 5.36 -0.27 -16.73
C PRO A 403 4.21 -0.60 -17.68
N GLY A 404 3.00 -0.10 -17.41
CA GLY A 404 1.81 -0.30 -18.25
C GLY A 404 1.63 0.83 -19.26
N ALA A 405 1.70 2.10 -18.83
CA ALA A 405 1.85 3.24 -19.73
C ALA A 405 2.49 4.45 -19.06
N VAL A 406 3.05 5.34 -19.89
CA VAL A 406 3.34 6.73 -19.51
C VAL A 406 2.46 7.62 -20.39
N ILE A 407 1.59 8.41 -19.75
CA ILE A 407 0.63 9.33 -20.37
C ILE A 407 1.23 10.75 -20.28
N PRO A 408 1.73 11.34 -21.39
CA PRO A 408 2.40 12.64 -21.34
C PRO A 408 1.46 13.81 -20.97
N GLY A 409 1.86 14.69 -20.04
CA GLY A 409 1.21 15.98 -19.75
C GLY A 409 1.42 17.01 -20.88
N PRO A 410 0.80 18.21 -20.83
CA PRO A 410 1.08 19.15 -19.75
C PRO A 410 -0.12 19.40 -18.82
N ASN A 411 -1.20 18.65 -18.97
CA ASN A 411 -2.34 18.63 -18.05
C ASN A 411 -2.63 17.19 -17.66
N ALA A 412 -3.36 16.99 -16.56
CA ALA A 412 -4.00 15.71 -16.28
C ALA A 412 -4.98 15.32 -17.42
N PRO A 413 -5.20 14.02 -17.66
CA PRO A 413 -6.25 13.54 -18.56
C PRO A 413 -7.62 14.15 -18.22
N LYS A 414 -8.43 14.47 -19.24
CA LYS A 414 -9.83 14.85 -19.05
C LYS A 414 -10.81 13.69 -19.22
N VAL A 415 -10.35 12.60 -19.84
CA VAL A 415 -11.04 11.31 -19.98
C VAL A 415 -9.99 10.21 -19.79
N PRO A 416 -9.62 9.87 -18.54
CA PRO A 416 -8.61 8.86 -18.22
C PRO A 416 -8.90 7.51 -18.88
N ASP A 417 -10.18 7.13 -18.95
CA ASP A 417 -10.75 5.95 -19.61
C ASP A 417 -10.14 5.73 -21.01
N SER A 418 -9.97 6.80 -21.80
CA SER A 418 -9.40 6.71 -23.15
C SER A 418 -7.93 6.27 -23.19
N PHE A 419 -7.17 6.52 -22.13
CA PHE A 419 -5.76 6.13 -21.98
C PHE A 419 -5.57 4.77 -21.28
N LEU A 420 -6.52 4.36 -20.43
CA LEU A 420 -6.58 3.04 -19.83
C LEU A 420 -7.06 1.97 -20.83
N PHE A 421 -8.00 2.35 -21.71
CA PHE A 421 -8.63 1.50 -22.71
C PHE A 421 -7.68 0.51 -23.42
N PRO A 422 -6.53 0.92 -24.02
CA PRO A 422 -5.70 -0.03 -24.77
C PRO A 422 -5.03 -1.11 -23.90
N GLY A 423 -4.86 -0.86 -22.60
CA GLY A 423 -4.31 -1.83 -21.66
C GLY A 423 -5.37 -2.80 -21.15
N LEU A 424 -6.58 -2.28 -20.87
CA LEU A 424 -7.70 -3.08 -20.40
C LEU A 424 -8.32 -3.93 -21.53
N ALA A 425 -8.45 -3.38 -22.74
CA ALA A 425 -8.84 -4.13 -23.93
C ALA A 425 -7.84 -5.25 -24.25
N HIS A 426 -6.53 -5.00 -24.08
CA HIS A 426 -5.52 -6.06 -24.20
C HIS A 426 -5.80 -7.19 -23.20
N VAL A 427 -5.88 -6.88 -21.89
CA VAL A 427 -6.16 -7.91 -20.85
C VAL A 427 -7.48 -8.64 -21.10
N SER A 428 -8.55 -7.93 -21.40
CA SER A 428 -9.88 -8.48 -21.70
C SER A 428 -9.85 -9.46 -22.87
N SER A 429 -9.17 -9.11 -23.98
CA SER A 429 -9.02 -10.00 -25.14
C SER A 429 -8.32 -11.32 -24.81
N LEU A 430 -7.42 -11.33 -23.79
CA LEU A 430 -6.77 -12.55 -23.30
C LEU A 430 -7.65 -13.38 -22.36
N GLN A 431 -8.64 -12.76 -21.72
CA GLN A 431 -9.66 -13.47 -20.94
C GLN A 431 -10.64 -14.21 -21.87
N VAL A 432 -10.89 -13.65 -23.07
CA VAL A 432 -11.68 -14.28 -24.15
C VAL A 432 -10.89 -15.41 -24.84
N SER A 433 -9.69 -15.12 -25.36
CA SER A 433 -8.93 -16.12 -26.14
C SER A 433 -8.26 -17.20 -25.29
N GLY A 434 -8.02 -16.89 -24.01
CA GLY A 434 -6.95 -17.53 -23.23
C GLY A 434 -5.57 -17.03 -23.68
N LEU A 435 -4.73 -16.64 -22.72
CA LEU A 435 -3.29 -16.49 -22.90
C LEU A 435 -2.67 -17.90 -22.87
N LYS A 436 -2.18 -18.38 -24.01
CA LYS A 436 -1.49 -19.67 -24.09
C LYS A 436 -0.09 -19.52 -23.47
N ILE A 437 0.15 -20.20 -22.34
CA ILE A 437 1.43 -20.18 -21.61
C ILE A 437 2.11 -21.56 -21.74
N TRP A 438 3.42 -21.56 -21.91
CA TRP A 438 4.27 -22.75 -21.80
C TRP A 438 5.19 -22.60 -20.57
N ASP A 439 5.25 -23.64 -19.75
CA ASP A 439 5.86 -23.66 -18.42
C ASP A 439 7.20 -24.40 -18.44
N ALA A 440 8.31 -23.67 -18.30
CA ALA A 440 9.66 -24.25 -18.26
C ALA A 440 9.99 -24.97 -16.94
N SER A 441 9.19 -24.81 -15.88
CA SER A 441 9.41 -25.51 -14.61
C SER A 441 8.77 -26.90 -14.60
N VAL A 442 7.62 -27.05 -15.25
CA VAL A 442 6.93 -28.31 -15.48
C VAL A 442 6.47 -28.31 -16.95
N PRO A 443 7.26 -28.85 -17.90
CA PRO A 443 7.05 -28.75 -19.35
C PRO A 443 5.64 -29.12 -19.83
N ARG A 444 4.75 -28.12 -19.81
CA ARG A 444 3.33 -28.21 -20.16
C ARG A 444 2.89 -26.90 -20.80
N THR A 445 1.80 -26.97 -21.56
CA THR A 445 1.13 -25.80 -22.11
C THR A 445 -0.26 -25.69 -21.49
N PHE A 446 -0.64 -24.50 -21.03
CA PHE A 446 -1.93 -24.23 -20.41
C PHE A 446 -2.53 -22.88 -20.83
N PRO A 447 -3.86 -22.74 -20.91
CA PRO A 447 -4.52 -21.46 -21.06
C PRO A 447 -4.64 -20.74 -19.71
N SER A 448 -4.40 -19.44 -19.71
CA SER A 448 -4.55 -18.55 -18.55
C SER A 448 -5.42 -17.37 -18.93
N LYS A 449 -6.37 -16.96 -18.07
CA LYS A 449 -7.18 -15.75 -18.22
C LYS A 449 -6.66 -14.70 -17.24
N PRO A 450 -5.85 -13.70 -17.65
CA PRO A 450 -5.22 -12.80 -16.70
C PRO A 450 -6.25 -11.96 -15.93
N VAL A 451 -6.34 -12.12 -14.61
CA VAL A 451 -7.36 -11.46 -13.77
C VAL A 451 -6.77 -10.23 -13.10
N THR A 452 -7.36 -9.05 -13.30
CA THR A 452 -6.99 -7.85 -12.53
C THR A 452 -7.72 -7.88 -11.20
N ALA A 453 -7.07 -8.44 -10.17
CA ALA A 453 -7.68 -8.62 -8.85
C ALA A 453 -7.72 -7.33 -8.03
N PHE A 454 -6.69 -6.48 -8.14
CA PHE A 454 -6.60 -5.24 -7.37
C PHE A 454 -6.28 -4.04 -8.26
N THR A 455 -6.90 -2.91 -7.92
CA THR A 455 -6.72 -1.62 -8.57
C THR A 455 -6.40 -0.58 -7.49
N THR A 456 -5.13 -0.22 -7.34
CA THR A 456 -4.66 0.73 -6.33
C THR A 456 -4.45 2.12 -6.94
N ALA A 457 -4.91 3.16 -6.26
CA ALA A 457 -4.69 4.55 -6.66
C ALA A 457 -4.71 5.49 -5.45
N ASP A 458 -4.09 6.66 -5.62
CA ASP A 458 -4.22 7.80 -4.73
C ASP A 458 -5.70 8.27 -4.60
N GLY A 459 -6.00 9.18 -3.66
CA GLY A 459 -7.38 9.56 -3.35
C GLY A 459 -8.16 10.19 -4.51
N PRO A 460 -7.64 11.25 -5.15
CA PRO A 460 -8.08 11.72 -6.46
C PRO A 460 -8.10 10.65 -7.57
N ALA A 461 -7.00 9.94 -7.81
CA ALA A 461 -6.87 9.02 -8.95
C ALA A 461 -7.81 7.80 -8.87
N MET A 462 -8.14 7.34 -7.66
CA MET A 462 -9.10 6.24 -7.45
C MET A 462 -10.50 6.56 -8.01
N VAL A 463 -10.90 7.83 -8.01
CA VAL A 463 -12.21 8.27 -8.54
C VAL A 463 -12.30 8.02 -10.05
N ASP A 464 -11.19 8.14 -10.77
CA ASP A 464 -11.13 7.87 -12.20
C ASP A 464 -11.23 6.36 -12.52
N PHE A 465 -10.72 5.51 -11.62
CA PHE A 465 -10.84 4.05 -11.70
C PHE A 465 -12.23 3.54 -11.30
N ASN A 466 -12.68 3.81 -10.07
CA ASN A 466 -13.92 3.23 -9.52
C ASN A 466 -15.19 3.97 -9.97
N GLY A 467 -15.06 5.22 -10.43
CA GLY A 467 -16.19 6.02 -10.90
C GLY A 467 -17.05 6.64 -9.80
N PHE A 468 -16.62 6.60 -8.54
CA PHE A 468 -17.42 7.05 -7.39
C PHE A 468 -17.54 8.60 -7.33
N VAL A 469 -18.18 9.13 -6.29
CA VAL A 469 -18.01 10.54 -5.92
C VAL A 469 -16.73 10.71 -5.11
N GLY A 470 -15.93 11.73 -5.45
CA GLY A 470 -14.74 12.06 -4.67
C GLY A 470 -15.08 12.48 -3.22
N HIS A 471 -14.04 12.48 -2.37
CA HIS A 471 -14.02 12.61 -0.90
C HIS A 471 -14.78 13.78 -0.23
N LYS A 472 -15.55 14.58 -0.97
CA LYS A 472 -16.43 15.66 -0.48
C LYS A 472 -17.91 15.39 -0.76
N GLY A 473 -18.22 14.26 -1.40
CA GLY A 473 -19.58 13.83 -1.75
C GLY A 473 -20.37 13.35 -0.54
N PHE A 474 -21.69 13.29 -0.70
CA PHE A 474 -22.62 12.91 0.37
C PHE A 474 -22.37 11.48 0.86
N GLU A 475 -22.24 10.52 -0.05
CA GLU A 475 -21.74 9.16 0.26
C GLU A 475 -20.34 9.02 -0.32
N GLY A 476 -19.35 9.58 0.39
CA GLY A 476 -17.99 9.83 -0.11
C GLY A 476 -16.91 8.80 0.28
N CYS A 477 -17.29 7.65 0.85
CA CYS A 477 -16.35 6.60 1.23
C CYS A 477 -15.88 5.77 0.03
N ARG A 478 -14.61 5.35 0.03
CA ARG A 478 -14.01 4.55 -1.06
C ARG A 478 -14.31 3.06 -0.97
N GLU A 479 -14.57 2.55 0.22
CA GLU A 479 -15.01 1.16 0.47
C GLU A 479 -16.53 0.98 0.26
N PHE A 480 -17.21 2.02 -0.27
CA PHE A 480 -18.63 2.02 -0.65
C PHE A 480 -19.62 1.66 0.48
N CYS A 481 -19.24 1.90 1.74
CA CYS A 481 -19.95 1.52 2.97
C CYS A 481 -21.29 2.25 3.26
N ASN A 482 -21.92 2.89 2.26
CA ASN A 482 -23.18 3.65 2.38
C ASN A 482 -23.24 4.81 3.40
N ILE A 483 -22.20 5.07 4.22
CA ILE A 483 -22.25 6.12 5.25
C ILE A 483 -22.41 7.52 4.63
N GLN A 484 -23.44 8.22 5.12
CA GLN A 484 -23.82 9.56 4.70
C GLN A 484 -23.06 10.64 5.47
N GLY A 485 -22.59 11.65 4.76
CA GLY A 485 -21.85 12.77 5.33
C GLY A 485 -22.74 13.94 5.74
N ARG A 486 -22.20 14.75 6.67
CA ARG A 486 -22.80 15.97 7.22
C ARG A 486 -22.04 17.22 6.76
N ARG A 487 -22.68 18.39 6.81
CA ARG A 487 -22.09 19.68 6.37
C ARG A 487 -21.98 20.66 7.53
N CYS A 488 -20.84 21.33 7.69
CA CYS A 488 -20.63 22.29 8.80
C CYS A 488 -21.67 23.43 8.85
N SER A 489 -22.24 23.79 7.70
CA SER A 489 -23.32 24.78 7.58
C SER A 489 -24.11 24.61 6.28
N CYS A 490 -25.26 25.28 6.18
CA CYS A 490 -26.08 25.33 4.96
C CYS A 490 -25.30 25.84 3.72
N GLN A 491 -24.32 26.73 3.92
CA GLN A 491 -23.47 27.28 2.87
C GLN A 491 -22.33 26.34 2.44
N SER A 492 -21.95 25.38 3.29
CA SER A 492 -20.89 24.41 2.96
C SER A 492 -21.30 23.54 1.77
N LYS A 493 -20.32 23.28 0.89
CA LYS A 493 -20.41 22.35 -0.24
C LYS A 493 -19.63 21.05 0.00
N THR A 494 -18.96 20.92 1.14
CA THR A 494 -18.23 19.72 1.56
C THR A 494 -19.06 18.96 2.56
N TYR A 495 -19.31 17.68 2.27
CA TYR A 495 -19.78 16.70 3.24
C TYR A 495 -18.58 16.02 3.91
N TYR A 496 -18.72 15.70 5.19
CA TYR A 496 -17.74 14.99 6.02
C TYR A 496 -18.43 13.77 6.66
N PRO A 497 -17.81 12.58 6.70
CA PRO A 497 -18.41 11.35 7.21
C PRO A 497 -18.42 11.33 8.74
N ALA A 498 -19.19 12.24 9.34
CA ALA A 498 -19.38 12.37 10.79
C ALA A 498 -20.54 11.47 11.25
N LEU A 499 -20.25 10.51 12.12
CA LEU A 499 -21.21 9.55 12.66
C LEU A 499 -22.25 10.25 13.53
N LEU A 500 -21.82 11.16 14.41
CA LEU A 500 -22.68 11.86 15.36
C LEU A 500 -23.32 13.10 14.73
N LYS A 501 -24.62 13.29 14.95
CA LYS A 501 -25.33 14.51 14.61
C LYS A 501 -24.89 15.62 15.59
N PRO A 502 -24.46 16.80 15.10
CA PRO A 502 -24.17 17.92 15.98
C PRO A 502 -25.41 18.38 16.76
N ASP A 503 -25.20 19.06 17.87
CA ASP A 503 -26.28 19.64 18.67
C ASP A 503 -26.81 20.93 18.02
N ASP A 504 -28.07 21.29 18.30
CA ASP A 504 -28.83 22.39 17.67
C ASP A 504 -28.76 22.43 16.12
N TYR A 505 -28.62 21.25 15.51
CA TYR A 505 -28.29 21.11 14.09
C TYR A 505 -29.49 20.75 13.22
N ASP A 506 -29.92 21.71 12.38
CA ASP A 506 -30.69 21.43 11.18
C ASP A 506 -30.04 22.05 9.93
N VAL A 507 -29.24 21.25 9.23
CA VAL A 507 -28.67 21.62 7.93
C VAL A 507 -29.32 20.73 6.87
N PRO A 508 -30.10 21.29 5.91
CA PRO A 508 -30.92 20.50 4.99
C PRO A 508 -30.14 19.38 4.28
N GLY A 509 -30.63 18.15 4.45
CA GLY A 509 -30.01 16.94 3.91
C GLY A 509 -28.74 16.49 4.64
N SER A 510 -28.54 16.91 5.89
CA SER A 510 -27.48 16.42 6.81
C SER A 510 -28.02 16.06 8.20
N SER A 511 -29.28 16.41 8.50
CA SER A 511 -29.94 16.29 9.81
C SER A 511 -30.37 14.87 10.22
N HIS A 512 -29.85 13.82 9.56
CA HIS A 512 -30.14 12.41 9.88
C HIS A 512 -29.70 12.03 11.31
N PRO A 513 -30.24 10.95 11.92
CA PRO A 513 -29.86 10.50 13.27
C PRO A 513 -28.37 10.18 13.42
N ASP A 514 -27.92 9.93 14.66
CA ASP A 514 -26.57 9.41 14.93
C ASP A 514 -26.40 8.01 14.29
N VAL A 515 -25.20 7.72 13.79
CA VAL A 515 -24.85 6.40 13.23
C VAL A 515 -24.06 5.62 14.26
N ASP A 516 -24.69 4.62 14.87
CA ASP A 516 -24.02 3.69 15.79
C ASP A 516 -23.17 2.68 15.00
N ILE A 517 -21.93 3.05 14.74
CA ILE A 517 -20.97 2.23 13.98
C ILE A 517 -20.63 0.90 14.66
N LEU A 518 -20.81 0.77 15.98
CA LEU A 518 -20.50 -0.44 16.73
C LEU A 518 -21.58 -1.49 16.47
N ASN A 519 -22.85 -1.14 16.66
CA ASN A 519 -23.98 -2.04 16.42
C ASN A 519 -24.21 -2.28 14.91
N HIS A 520 -24.05 -1.26 14.06
CA HIS A 520 -24.23 -1.38 12.61
C HIS A 520 -23.20 -2.31 11.94
N ILE A 521 -22.01 -2.48 12.55
CA ILE A 521 -21.05 -3.52 12.12
C ILE A 521 -21.40 -4.88 12.75
N HIS A 522 -21.80 -4.93 14.02
CA HIS A 522 -22.13 -6.18 14.72
C HIS A 522 -23.30 -6.94 14.07
N ASN A 523 -24.31 -6.22 13.57
CA ASN A 523 -25.44 -6.82 12.85
C ASN A 523 -25.10 -7.27 11.41
N HIS A 524 -23.85 -7.16 10.97
CA HIS A 524 -23.42 -7.28 9.57
C HIS A 524 -24.17 -6.34 8.60
N GLU A 525 -24.72 -5.22 9.07
CA GLU A 525 -25.52 -4.26 8.28
C GLU A 525 -24.71 -3.36 7.35
N ILE A 526 -23.39 -3.54 7.27
CA ILE A 526 -22.54 -2.94 6.23
C ILE A 526 -22.15 -3.95 5.11
N PRO A 527 -23.10 -4.60 4.41
CA PRO A 527 -22.93 -4.78 2.98
C PRO A 527 -23.19 -3.41 2.35
N GLY A 528 -22.10 -2.71 2.00
CA GLY A 528 -22.12 -1.70 0.94
C GLY A 528 -21.36 -2.18 -0.28
N TYR A 529 -20.31 -2.97 -0.05
CA TYR A 529 -19.36 -3.49 -1.03
C TYR A 529 -19.88 -4.69 -1.86
N THR A 530 -21.19 -4.93 -1.95
CA THR A 530 -21.71 -6.03 -2.78
C THR A 530 -21.94 -5.60 -4.24
N GLN A 531 -21.67 -6.50 -5.18
CA GLN A 531 -21.95 -6.31 -6.61
C GLN A 531 -23.44 -6.02 -6.86
N ALA A 532 -24.35 -6.65 -6.12
CA ALA A 532 -25.78 -6.41 -6.21
C ALA A 532 -26.15 -4.95 -5.90
N GLN A 533 -25.64 -4.40 -4.79
CA GLN A 533 -25.90 -3.02 -4.38
C GLN A 533 -25.20 -2.01 -5.31
N TYR A 534 -23.98 -2.30 -5.77
CA TYR A 534 -23.31 -1.50 -6.80
C TYR A 534 -24.14 -1.47 -8.09
N ASN A 535 -24.61 -2.62 -8.57
CA ASN A 535 -25.45 -2.72 -9.77
C ASN A 535 -26.77 -1.98 -9.62
N GLN A 536 -27.46 -2.12 -8.48
CA GLN A 536 -28.71 -1.40 -8.18
C GLN A 536 -28.49 0.13 -8.19
N ARG A 537 -27.45 0.60 -7.48
CA ARG A 537 -27.05 2.01 -7.43
C ARG A 537 -26.62 2.55 -8.79
N LEU A 538 -26.03 1.70 -9.63
CA LEU A 538 -25.62 2.03 -11.00
C LEU A 538 -26.82 2.11 -11.95
N LYS A 539 -27.78 1.18 -11.90
CA LYS A 539 -29.06 1.26 -12.65
C LYS A 539 -29.79 2.57 -12.34
N ILE A 540 -29.85 2.96 -11.06
CA ILE A 540 -30.40 4.27 -10.64
C ILE A 540 -29.65 5.42 -11.31
N LEU A 541 -28.30 5.44 -11.28
CA LEU A 541 -27.51 6.50 -11.92
C LEU A 541 -27.75 6.57 -13.45
N GLN A 542 -27.82 5.42 -14.11
CA GLN A 542 -28.02 5.28 -15.56
C GLN A 542 -29.41 5.79 -16.01
N SER A 543 -30.43 5.63 -15.16
CA SER A 543 -31.80 6.12 -15.42
C SER A 543 -31.94 7.66 -15.48
N ALA A 544 -30.88 8.42 -15.17
CA ALA A 544 -30.91 9.88 -15.18
C ALA A 544 -31.13 10.45 -16.59
N SER A 545 -32.37 10.89 -16.90
CA SER A 545 -32.68 11.49 -18.20
C SER A 545 -32.22 12.96 -18.34
N THR A 546 -32.02 13.66 -17.21
CA THR A 546 -31.64 15.07 -17.17
C THR A 546 -30.39 15.35 -16.31
N PRO A 547 -29.64 16.44 -16.56
CA PRO A 547 -28.54 16.86 -15.70
C PRO A 547 -28.95 17.13 -14.23
N SER A 548 -30.22 17.43 -13.98
CA SER A 548 -30.75 17.66 -12.62
C SER A 548 -30.99 16.34 -11.88
N GLN A 549 -31.60 15.34 -12.52
CA GLN A 549 -31.70 13.99 -11.97
C GLN A 549 -30.31 13.38 -11.76
N TYR A 550 -29.39 13.52 -12.72
CA TYR A 550 -28.02 13.03 -12.56
C TYR A 550 -27.33 13.61 -11.33
N ARG A 551 -27.47 14.92 -11.04
CA ARG A 551 -26.92 15.53 -9.81
C ARG A 551 -27.56 14.98 -8.53
N LEU A 552 -28.85 14.61 -8.56
CA LEU A 552 -29.56 14.01 -7.43
C LEU A 552 -29.14 12.54 -7.23
N PHE A 553 -29.17 11.72 -8.29
CA PHE A 553 -28.81 10.31 -8.22
C PHE A 553 -27.34 10.15 -7.84
N ARG A 554 -26.41 10.87 -8.49
CA ARG A 554 -24.99 10.91 -8.13
C ARG A 554 -24.73 11.31 -6.66
N ARG A 555 -25.59 12.15 -6.07
CA ARG A 555 -25.49 12.47 -4.63
C ARG A 555 -25.86 11.25 -3.79
N ASN A 556 -26.97 10.59 -4.13
CA ASN A 556 -27.63 9.58 -3.30
C ASN A 556 -27.16 8.14 -3.56
N THR A 557 -26.38 7.88 -4.63
CA THR A 557 -25.83 6.55 -4.95
C THR A 557 -24.33 6.43 -4.70
N GLY A 558 -23.64 7.55 -4.42
CA GLY A 558 -22.18 7.60 -4.33
C GLY A 558 -21.45 7.42 -5.67
N LEU A 559 -22.14 7.35 -6.81
CA LEU A 559 -21.56 7.05 -8.13
C LEU A 559 -21.59 8.26 -9.09
N SER A 560 -20.46 8.56 -9.74
CA SER A 560 -20.34 9.54 -10.84
C SER A 560 -20.44 8.92 -12.23
N LYS A 561 -19.92 7.69 -12.41
CA LYS A 561 -19.96 6.88 -13.65
C LYS A 561 -19.85 5.39 -13.28
N PRO A 562 -20.18 4.45 -14.18
CA PRO A 562 -19.70 3.08 -14.04
C PRO A 562 -18.17 3.03 -14.07
N SER A 563 -17.57 2.03 -13.41
CA SER A 563 -16.14 1.77 -13.51
C SER A 563 -15.79 1.18 -14.88
N ILE A 564 -14.66 1.60 -15.46
CA ILE A 564 -14.16 1.05 -16.73
C ILE A 564 -13.82 -0.45 -16.63
N PHE A 565 -13.47 -0.94 -15.44
CA PHE A 565 -13.13 -2.35 -15.22
C PHE A 565 -14.32 -3.31 -15.41
N SER A 566 -15.57 -2.80 -15.37
CA SER A 566 -16.79 -3.57 -15.67
C SER A 566 -16.84 -4.13 -17.11
N GLY A 567 -15.93 -3.68 -17.99
CA GLY A 567 -15.77 -4.19 -19.35
C GLY A 567 -14.93 -5.46 -19.46
N MET A 568 -14.19 -5.84 -18.42
CA MET A 568 -13.42 -7.10 -18.41
C MET A 568 -14.37 -8.30 -18.26
N HIS A 569 -13.99 -9.46 -18.77
CA HIS A 569 -14.76 -10.71 -18.63
C HIS A 569 -14.53 -11.39 -17.27
N VAL A 570 -13.37 -11.19 -16.67
CA VAL A 570 -12.98 -11.80 -15.39
C VAL A 570 -12.38 -10.75 -14.46
N TYR A 571 -13.05 -10.50 -13.33
CA TYR A 571 -12.67 -9.56 -12.28
C TYR A 571 -13.35 -9.94 -10.95
N PRO A 572 -12.76 -9.63 -9.78
CA PRO A 572 -13.45 -9.81 -8.50
C PRO A 572 -14.68 -8.89 -8.40
N PRO A 573 -15.76 -9.32 -7.72
CA PRO A 573 -17.01 -8.57 -7.61
C PRO A 573 -16.81 -7.09 -7.25
N MET A 574 -17.33 -6.19 -8.08
CA MET A 574 -17.28 -4.74 -7.88
C MET A 574 -18.03 -4.36 -6.59
N PRO A 575 -17.52 -3.46 -5.73
CA PRO A 575 -16.26 -2.72 -5.79
C PRO A 575 -15.06 -3.37 -5.05
N ALA A 576 -15.09 -4.67 -4.74
CA ALA A 576 -14.06 -5.32 -3.91
C ALA A 576 -12.63 -5.20 -4.47
N MET A 577 -12.48 -5.01 -5.78
CA MET A 577 -11.20 -4.79 -6.47
C MET A 577 -10.54 -3.41 -6.19
N PHE A 578 -11.15 -2.52 -5.39
CA PHE A 578 -10.64 -1.18 -5.06
C PHE A 578 -10.18 -1.05 -3.59
N PRO A 579 -9.03 -1.65 -3.22
CA PRO A 579 -8.50 -1.59 -1.86
C PRO A 579 -8.10 -0.18 -1.42
N SER A 580 -8.30 0.13 -0.13
CA SER A 580 -7.81 1.37 0.48
C SER A 580 -6.28 1.50 0.42
N ASP A 581 -5.81 2.67 -0.03
CA ASP A 581 -4.40 3.07 0.00
C ASP A 581 -3.94 3.39 1.44
N VAL A 582 -3.46 2.35 2.13
CA VAL A 582 -2.97 2.44 3.51
C VAL A 582 -1.68 3.27 3.63
N MET A 583 -0.84 3.34 2.58
CA MET A 583 0.36 4.19 2.57
C MET A 583 -0.05 5.66 2.72
N HIS A 584 -0.90 6.18 1.83
CA HIS A 584 -1.32 7.58 1.91
C HIS A 584 -2.24 7.82 3.10
N LEU A 585 -3.04 6.84 3.53
CA LEU A 585 -3.92 6.98 4.69
C LEU A 585 -3.13 7.15 5.99
N LEU A 586 -2.33 6.15 6.37
CA LEU A 586 -1.64 6.11 7.66
C LEU A 586 -0.30 6.86 7.65
N GLY A 587 0.36 6.96 6.50
CA GLY A 587 1.64 7.67 6.36
C GLY A 587 1.52 9.17 6.15
N LEU A 588 0.36 9.70 5.73
CA LEU A 588 0.21 11.13 5.40
C LEU A 588 -1.11 11.74 5.89
N ASN A 589 -2.27 11.18 5.52
CA ASN A 589 -3.56 11.82 5.76
C ASN A 589 -4.02 11.80 7.22
N ILE A 590 -3.73 10.72 7.97
CA ILE A 590 -3.94 10.65 9.42
C ILE A 590 -2.94 11.55 10.16
N PRO A 591 -1.61 11.44 9.95
CA PRO A 591 -0.63 12.33 10.58
C PRO A 591 -0.92 13.83 10.41
N ASP A 592 -1.23 14.31 9.18
CA ASP A 592 -1.56 15.73 8.95
C ASP A 592 -2.81 16.16 9.73
N ASN A 593 -3.85 15.31 9.78
CA ASN A 593 -5.07 15.61 10.52
C ASN A 593 -4.82 15.68 12.04
N ILE A 594 -4.23 14.62 12.60
CA ILE A 594 -3.99 14.49 14.04
C ILE A 594 -3.05 15.59 14.55
N LEU A 595 -1.91 15.81 13.88
CA LEU A 595 -1.00 16.90 14.25
C LEU A 595 -1.64 18.28 14.09
N SER A 596 -2.53 18.48 13.11
CA SER A 596 -3.24 19.76 12.94
C SER A 596 -4.26 20.02 14.05
N VAL A 597 -4.91 18.99 14.58
CA VAL A 597 -5.83 19.09 15.72
C VAL A 597 -5.06 19.30 17.02
N PHE A 598 -4.06 18.45 17.32
CA PHE A 598 -3.29 18.51 18.57
C PHE A 598 -2.49 19.81 18.73
N ARG A 599 -2.01 20.40 17.63
CA ARG A 599 -1.30 21.70 17.65
C ARG A 599 -2.22 22.90 17.48
N GLY A 600 -3.53 22.67 17.35
CA GLY A 600 -4.50 23.72 17.04
C GLY A 600 -4.22 24.49 15.74
N THR A 601 -3.48 23.92 14.78
CA THR A 601 -3.13 24.58 13.51
C THR A 601 -4.17 24.35 12.40
N ILE A 602 -5.12 23.44 12.63
CA ILE A 602 -6.33 23.29 11.82
C ILE A 602 -7.14 24.62 11.80
N PRO A 603 -7.83 24.95 10.69
CA PRO A 603 -8.64 26.17 10.65
C PRO A 603 -9.76 26.14 11.70
N CYS A 604 -9.97 27.25 12.40
CA CYS A 604 -11.18 27.47 13.19
C CYS A 604 -12.30 27.95 12.25
N GLN A 605 -13.54 27.49 12.43
CA GLN A 605 -14.69 28.04 11.70
C GLN A 605 -15.34 29.17 12.50
N ALA A 606 -16.20 29.96 11.84
CA ALA A 606 -17.06 30.91 12.54
C ALA A 606 -17.98 30.16 13.52
N GLY A 607 -18.14 30.70 14.75
CA GLY A 607 -18.88 30.04 15.82
C GLY A 607 -18.08 29.01 16.64
N ASP A 608 -16.75 29.10 16.65
CA ASP A 608 -15.86 28.36 17.55
C ASP A 608 -14.62 29.22 17.88
N SER A 609 -13.94 28.95 19.00
CA SER A 609 -12.64 29.56 19.29
C SER A 609 -11.60 28.52 19.73
N LYS A 610 -10.35 28.76 19.38
CA LYS A 610 -9.20 27.94 19.78
C LYS A 610 -8.94 27.94 21.28
N ASP A 611 -9.39 28.97 21.99
CA ASP A 611 -9.34 29.03 23.46
C ASP A 611 -10.22 27.93 24.10
N THR A 612 -11.17 27.37 23.33
CA THR A 612 -12.05 26.26 23.73
C THR A 612 -11.59 24.91 23.15
N TRP A 613 -10.31 24.81 22.76
CA TRP A 613 -9.64 23.58 22.30
C TRP A 613 -8.68 23.11 23.40
N ASP A 614 -9.24 22.59 24.48
CA ASP A 614 -8.53 22.08 25.67
C ASP A 614 -7.61 20.88 25.37
N PHE A 615 -7.84 20.19 24.26
CA PHE A 615 -6.95 19.18 23.67
C PHE A 615 -5.71 19.75 22.96
N ALA A 616 -5.69 21.05 22.64
CA ALA A 616 -4.60 21.65 21.87
C ALA A 616 -3.41 22.03 22.77
N ARG A 617 -2.19 21.81 22.27
CA ARG A 617 -0.93 22.19 22.94
C ARG A 617 0.06 22.79 21.94
N THR A 618 0.78 23.83 22.37
CA THR A 618 2.01 24.26 21.70
C THR A 618 3.12 23.24 21.94
N LEU A 619 3.15 22.21 21.10
CA LEU A 619 4.29 21.29 20.99
C LEU A 619 5.45 22.05 20.36
N ASP A 620 6.47 22.41 21.16
CA ASP A 620 7.66 23.05 20.62
C ASP A 620 8.46 22.06 19.76
N MET A 621 8.72 22.44 18.52
CA MET A 621 9.46 21.66 17.54
C MET A 621 10.98 21.87 17.65
N SER A 622 11.46 22.73 18.55
CA SER A 622 12.89 22.99 18.78
C SER A 622 13.63 21.78 19.37
N HIS A 623 12.96 21.00 20.23
CA HIS A 623 13.52 19.86 20.96
C HIS A 623 14.31 18.92 20.02
N PRO A 624 15.51 18.40 20.39
CA PRO A 624 16.38 17.66 19.45
C PRO A 624 15.72 16.45 18.76
N THR A 625 14.84 15.74 19.48
CA THR A 625 14.04 14.63 18.94
C THR A 625 12.92 15.06 17.98
N LEU A 626 12.53 16.34 18.00
CA LEU A 626 11.44 16.91 17.20
C LEU A 626 11.94 17.76 16.01
N SER A 627 13.05 18.49 16.16
CA SER A 627 13.62 19.31 15.08
C SER A 627 14.05 18.48 13.87
N ASN A 628 14.56 17.26 14.12
CA ASN A 628 14.86 16.24 13.11
C ASN A 628 13.65 15.73 12.31
N ILE A 629 12.40 16.01 12.72
CA ILE A 629 11.20 15.66 11.92
C ILE A 629 11.16 16.48 10.63
N SER A 630 11.72 17.70 10.63
CA SER A 630 11.78 18.56 9.44
C SER A 630 12.73 18.05 8.34
N THR A 631 13.51 17.00 8.68
CA THR A 631 14.55 16.35 7.86
C THR A 631 14.37 14.84 7.73
N ALA A 632 13.27 14.25 8.22
CA ALA A 632 12.96 12.82 8.10
C ALA A 632 13.08 12.36 6.62
N GLY A 633 13.93 11.36 6.38
CA GLY A 633 14.43 10.98 5.06
C GLY A 633 13.62 9.90 4.34
N THR A 634 12.66 9.27 5.02
CA THR A 634 11.72 8.30 4.43
C THR A 634 10.34 8.35 5.11
N ALA A 635 9.32 7.82 4.41
CA ALA A 635 7.99 7.66 4.98
C ALA A 635 7.94 6.65 6.15
N GLN A 636 8.87 5.69 6.22
CA GLN A 636 8.95 4.72 7.32
C GLN A 636 9.37 5.40 8.63
N GLU A 637 10.36 6.29 8.58
CA GLU A 637 10.76 7.11 9.74
C GLU A 637 9.58 7.95 10.27
N PHE A 638 8.75 8.49 9.37
CA PHE A 638 7.59 9.27 9.75
C PHE A 638 6.44 8.43 10.33
N LEU A 639 6.23 7.19 9.87
CA LEU A 639 5.34 6.24 10.55
C LEU A 639 5.80 5.97 11.99
N ILE A 640 7.08 5.63 12.18
CA ILE A 640 7.67 5.37 13.50
C ILE A 640 7.53 6.60 14.41
N TYR A 641 7.78 7.81 13.89
CA TYR A 641 7.55 9.04 14.63
C TYR A 641 6.10 9.16 15.14
N ILE A 642 5.11 8.93 14.29
CA ILE A 642 3.70 9.14 14.66
C ILE A 642 3.18 8.05 15.60
N TYR A 643 3.47 6.77 15.37
CA TYR A 643 2.82 5.69 16.13
C TYR A 643 3.70 5.05 17.23
N ASP A 644 5.03 5.19 17.21
CA ASP A 644 5.91 4.83 18.34
C ASP A 644 6.32 6.04 19.20
N LEU A 645 6.91 7.07 18.59
CA LEU A 645 7.55 8.15 19.36
C LEU A 645 6.53 9.12 19.96
N LEU A 646 5.51 9.52 19.18
CA LEU A 646 4.54 10.51 19.62
C LEU A 646 3.70 10.08 20.85
N PRO A 647 3.30 8.80 21.01
CA PRO A 647 2.72 8.31 22.27
C PRO A 647 3.63 8.51 23.49
N ALA A 648 4.93 8.27 23.38
CA ALA A 648 5.88 8.50 24.48
C ALA A 648 6.04 10.00 24.79
N ILE A 649 6.18 10.83 23.75
CA ILE A 649 6.32 12.30 23.85
C ILE A 649 5.07 12.94 24.48
N LEU A 650 3.87 12.45 24.14
CA LEU A 650 2.61 13.04 24.63
C LEU A 650 2.18 12.54 26.01
N TYR A 651 2.78 11.49 26.56
CA TYR A 651 2.30 10.81 27.79
C TYR A 651 2.17 11.73 29.01
N ARG A 652 2.99 12.79 29.10
CA ARG A 652 2.92 13.80 30.17
C ARG A 652 2.47 15.19 29.71
N VAL A 653 2.60 15.49 28.42
CA VAL A 653 2.31 16.81 27.82
C VAL A 653 0.82 16.99 27.48
N MET A 654 0.13 15.88 27.18
CA MET A 654 -1.29 15.83 26.84
C MET A 654 -2.11 15.27 28.01
N ASP A 655 -3.33 15.76 28.19
CA ASP A 655 -4.24 15.19 29.18
C ASP A 655 -4.52 13.71 28.88
N GLU A 656 -4.58 12.89 29.93
CA GLU A 656 -4.72 11.44 29.84
C GLU A 656 -5.95 11.02 29.00
N THR A 657 -7.03 11.81 29.04
CA THR A 657 -8.27 11.56 28.28
C THR A 657 -8.05 11.59 26.77
N TYR A 658 -7.24 12.55 26.29
CA TYR A 658 -6.90 12.70 24.87
C TYR A 658 -5.76 11.77 24.47
N TRP A 659 -4.75 11.61 25.34
CA TRP A 659 -3.62 10.72 25.11
C TRP A 659 -4.06 9.25 24.96
N ARG A 660 -4.91 8.74 25.87
CA ARG A 660 -5.51 7.39 25.75
C ARG A 660 -6.22 7.18 24.41
N THR A 661 -6.97 8.18 23.95
CA THR A 661 -7.66 8.14 22.66
C THR A 661 -6.65 7.92 21.52
N PHE A 662 -5.59 8.73 21.49
CA PHE A 662 -4.53 8.62 20.51
C PHE A 662 -3.80 7.27 20.57
N CYS A 663 -3.58 6.74 21.78
CA CYS A 663 -2.96 5.43 21.95
C CYS A 663 -3.76 4.28 21.32
N LYS A 664 -5.09 4.29 21.34
CA LYS A 664 -5.91 3.28 20.64
C LYS A 664 -5.63 3.22 19.14
N LEU A 665 -5.55 4.39 18.49
CA LEU A 665 -5.13 4.51 17.08
C LEU A 665 -3.73 3.92 16.87
N CYS A 666 -2.76 4.26 17.73
CA CYS A 666 -1.38 3.78 17.59
C CYS A 666 -1.24 2.27 17.81
N ALA A 667 -1.94 1.70 18.80
CA ALA A 667 -1.99 0.25 19.02
C ALA A 667 -2.56 -0.49 17.81
N ALA A 668 -3.71 -0.06 17.29
CA ALA A 668 -4.33 -0.69 16.14
C ALA A 668 -3.51 -0.54 14.85
N VAL A 669 -2.87 0.60 14.61
CA VAL A 669 -2.01 0.81 13.45
C VAL A 669 -0.77 -0.09 13.49
N LYS A 670 -0.17 -0.31 14.67
CA LYS A 670 0.92 -1.29 14.86
C LYS A 670 0.50 -2.73 14.61
N ILE A 671 -0.80 -3.03 14.68
CA ILE A 671 -1.36 -4.33 14.32
C ILE A 671 -1.63 -4.40 12.82
N ILE A 672 -2.43 -3.48 12.25
CA ILE A 672 -2.84 -3.47 10.84
C ILE A 672 -1.67 -3.43 9.84
N LEU A 673 -0.51 -2.88 10.23
CA LEU A 673 0.69 -2.81 9.38
C LEU A 673 1.59 -4.06 9.41
N GLN A 674 1.22 -5.11 10.15
CA GLN A 674 2.00 -6.36 10.23
C GLN A 674 1.92 -7.18 8.94
N ARG A 675 3.04 -7.84 8.60
CA ARG A 675 3.17 -8.72 7.43
C ARG A 675 2.44 -10.05 7.58
N ARG A 676 2.40 -10.58 8.80
CA ARG A 676 1.58 -11.71 9.26
C ARG A 676 0.69 -11.21 10.39
N ILE A 677 -0.60 -11.49 10.34
CA ILE A 677 -1.56 -11.03 11.33
C ILE A 677 -2.65 -12.10 11.56
N THR A 678 -2.98 -12.39 12.80
CA THR A 678 -4.03 -13.35 13.19
C THR A 678 -5.42 -12.69 13.19
N ARG A 679 -6.50 -13.48 13.09
CA ARG A 679 -7.87 -12.96 13.12
C ARG A 679 -8.17 -12.23 14.44
N GLU A 680 -7.63 -12.74 15.54
CA GLU A 680 -7.80 -12.20 16.88
C GLU A 680 -7.12 -10.81 17.00
N GLN A 681 -5.94 -10.66 16.40
CA GLN A 681 -5.28 -9.36 16.25
C GLN A 681 -6.10 -8.41 15.34
N VAL A 682 -6.63 -8.90 14.21
CA VAL A 682 -7.50 -8.09 13.33
C VAL A 682 -8.75 -7.59 14.08
N GLN A 683 -9.36 -8.45 14.92
CA GLN A 683 -10.54 -8.11 15.73
C GLN A 683 -10.23 -7.06 16.81
N GLU A 684 -9.14 -7.19 17.57
CA GLU A 684 -8.76 -6.18 18.55
C GLU A 684 -8.38 -4.84 17.88
N ALA A 685 -7.66 -4.89 16.75
CA ALA A 685 -7.38 -3.69 15.96
C ALA A 685 -8.66 -3.04 15.42
N HIS A 686 -9.66 -3.83 15.00
CA HIS A 686 -10.96 -3.30 14.56
C HIS A 686 -11.66 -2.54 15.69
N LYS A 687 -11.81 -3.19 16.86
CA LYS A 687 -12.37 -2.61 18.08
C LYS A 687 -11.69 -1.29 18.45
N LEU A 688 -10.35 -1.28 18.54
CA LEU A 688 -9.57 -0.10 18.88
C LEU A 688 -9.73 1.05 17.86
N LEU A 689 -9.91 0.75 16.56
CA LEU A 689 -10.18 1.78 15.53
C LEU A 689 -11.60 2.34 15.61
N LEU A 690 -12.62 1.51 15.89
CA LEU A 690 -13.99 1.99 16.09
C LEU A 690 -14.10 2.85 17.35
N GLU A 691 -13.54 2.38 18.48
CA GLU A 691 -13.44 3.14 19.72
C GLU A 691 -12.71 4.47 19.51
N PHE A 692 -11.58 4.46 18.79
CA PHE A 692 -10.86 5.69 18.44
C PHE A 692 -11.74 6.67 17.65
N VAL A 693 -12.44 6.22 16.61
CA VAL A 693 -13.25 7.10 15.75
C VAL A 693 -14.41 7.71 16.54
N VAL A 694 -15.12 6.92 17.35
CA VAL A 694 -16.23 7.41 18.19
C VAL A 694 -15.73 8.37 19.27
N GLU A 695 -14.64 8.03 19.97
CA GLU A 695 -14.01 8.94 20.94
C GLU A 695 -13.47 10.22 20.29
N PHE A 696 -12.98 10.16 19.04
CA PHE A 696 -12.50 11.33 18.32
C PHE A 696 -13.63 12.35 18.06
N GLU A 697 -14.80 11.87 17.65
CA GLU A 697 -15.98 12.74 17.48
C GLU A 697 -16.47 13.31 18.83
N LEU A 698 -16.60 12.46 19.85
CA LEU A 698 -17.06 12.90 21.18
C LEU A 698 -16.12 13.92 21.83
N LYS A 699 -14.80 13.67 21.81
CA LYS A 699 -13.82 14.43 22.61
C LYS A 699 -13.30 15.68 21.89
N PHE A 700 -13.03 15.62 20.58
CA PHE A 700 -12.44 16.73 19.83
C PHE A 700 -13.49 17.57 19.08
N VAL A 701 -14.50 16.91 18.49
CA VAL A 701 -15.58 17.58 17.75
C VAL A 701 -16.71 18.02 18.69
N GLN A 702 -16.93 17.32 19.80
CA GLN A 702 -17.81 17.74 20.90
C GLN A 702 -19.24 18.06 20.44
N ARG A 703 -19.75 17.30 19.45
CA ARG A 703 -21.04 17.54 18.75
C ARG A 703 -21.22 18.98 18.21
N LYS A 704 -20.14 19.73 17.95
CA LYS A 704 -20.19 21.11 17.41
C LYS A 704 -20.19 21.13 15.88
N ALA A 705 -21.20 21.77 15.28
CA ALA A 705 -21.31 21.90 13.82
C ALA A 705 -20.09 22.59 13.16
N SER A 706 -19.50 23.56 13.87
CA SER A 706 -18.29 24.30 13.50
C SER A 706 -17.00 23.46 13.53
N ARG A 707 -17.02 22.24 14.11
CA ARG A 707 -15.87 21.33 14.22
C ARG A 707 -15.96 20.06 13.36
N ILE A 708 -17.07 19.82 12.67
CA ILE A 708 -17.27 18.64 11.79
C ILE A 708 -16.09 18.43 10.81
N HIS A 709 -15.45 19.50 10.34
CA HIS A 709 -14.32 19.45 9.40
C HIS A 709 -13.03 18.83 9.96
N PHE A 710 -12.96 18.58 11.27
CA PHE A 710 -11.91 17.75 11.87
C PHE A 710 -12.02 16.30 11.38
N ILE A 711 -13.25 15.80 11.17
CA ILE A 711 -13.57 14.45 10.67
C ILE A 711 -13.36 14.42 9.16
N ARG A 712 -12.10 14.58 8.75
CA ARG A 712 -11.71 14.37 7.36
C ARG A 712 -11.95 12.89 7.00
N PRO A 713 -12.19 12.57 5.71
CA PRO A 713 -12.45 11.20 5.26
C PRO A 713 -11.41 10.15 5.68
N CYS A 714 -10.17 10.55 5.98
CA CYS A 714 -9.17 9.64 6.55
C CYS A 714 -9.59 9.05 7.91
N ILE A 715 -10.23 9.82 8.80
CA ILE A 715 -10.71 9.34 10.10
C ILE A 715 -11.75 8.23 9.90
N HIS A 716 -12.75 8.45 9.04
CA HIS A 716 -13.74 7.43 8.73
C HIS A 716 -13.13 6.19 8.05
N ASN A 717 -12.16 6.36 7.13
CA ASN A 717 -11.51 5.24 6.44
C ASN A 717 -10.82 4.24 7.40
N LEU A 718 -10.47 4.64 8.62
CA LEU A 718 -9.94 3.73 9.64
C LEU A 718 -10.89 2.58 9.97
N THR A 719 -12.21 2.83 9.97
CA THR A 719 -13.24 1.84 10.34
C THR A 719 -13.20 0.59 9.48
N HIS A 720 -12.77 0.70 8.21
CA HIS A 720 -12.73 -0.40 7.24
C HIS A 720 -11.42 -1.19 7.22
N LEU A 721 -10.36 -0.74 7.89
CA LEU A 721 -9.02 -1.31 7.71
C LEU A 721 -8.97 -2.80 8.06
N ALA A 722 -9.50 -3.17 9.23
CA ALA A 722 -9.51 -4.56 9.68
C ALA A 722 -10.43 -5.46 8.83
N THR A 723 -11.62 -4.99 8.46
CA THR A 723 -12.54 -5.73 7.58
C THR A 723 -11.96 -5.92 6.18
N SER A 724 -11.22 -4.94 5.65
CA SER A 724 -10.51 -5.09 4.40
C SER A 724 -9.32 -6.06 4.53
N THR A 725 -8.64 -6.13 5.68
CA THR A 725 -7.60 -7.17 5.93
C THR A 725 -8.16 -8.59 5.84
N ILE A 726 -9.36 -8.84 6.40
CA ILE A 726 -10.03 -10.15 6.27
C ILE A 726 -10.30 -10.47 4.80
N ARG A 727 -10.75 -9.48 4.04
CA ARG A 727 -11.17 -9.63 2.64
C ARG A 727 -10.01 -9.82 1.66
N ILE A 728 -8.94 -9.01 1.76
CA ILE A 728 -7.84 -8.97 0.76
C ILE A 728 -6.48 -9.45 1.29
N GLY A 729 -6.39 -9.87 2.56
CA GLY A 729 -5.13 -10.16 3.24
C GLY A 729 -4.40 -8.89 3.74
N PRO A 730 -3.12 -9.01 4.14
CA PRO A 730 -2.40 -7.92 4.82
C PRO A 730 -2.16 -6.70 3.91
N HIS A 731 -2.50 -5.49 4.37
CA HIS A 731 -2.40 -4.25 3.57
C HIS A 731 -0.98 -3.92 3.09
N CYS A 732 0.06 -4.43 3.78
CA CYS A 732 1.45 -4.35 3.33
C CYS A 732 1.65 -4.98 1.94
N ILE A 733 0.79 -5.94 1.52
CA ILE A 733 0.83 -6.56 0.20
C ILE A 733 0.20 -5.69 -0.89
N VAL A 734 -0.67 -4.73 -0.57
CA VAL A 734 -1.50 -4.01 -1.56
C VAL A 734 -1.35 -2.50 -1.37
N ASN A 735 -0.17 -1.97 -1.68
CA ASN A 735 0.26 -0.62 -1.29
C ASN A 735 0.89 0.20 -2.45
N GLN A 736 1.08 1.51 -2.25
CA GLN A 736 1.57 2.44 -3.28
C GLN A 736 3.09 2.72 -3.33
N TYR A 737 3.90 2.21 -2.40
CA TYR A 737 5.36 2.38 -2.46
C TYR A 737 6.00 1.90 -3.79
N PRO A 738 5.50 0.85 -4.49
CA PRO A 738 5.98 0.46 -5.82
C PRO A 738 5.75 1.51 -6.90
N MET A 739 4.64 2.26 -6.86
CA MET A 739 4.34 3.32 -7.82
C MET A 739 5.28 4.50 -7.60
N GLU A 740 5.32 5.04 -6.38
CA GLU A 740 6.18 6.16 -6.00
C GLU A 740 7.67 5.86 -6.29
N ARG A 741 8.13 4.64 -5.96
CA ARG A 741 9.47 4.18 -6.31
C ARG A 741 9.66 4.06 -7.83
N THR A 742 8.63 3.71 -8.60
CA THR A 742 8.71 3.66 -10.07
C THR A 742 8.77 5.05 -10.69
N ILE A 743 8.00 6.01 -10.16
CA ILE A 743 8.06 7.43 -10.53
C ILE A 743 9.46 7.98 -10.27
N GLY A 744 10.00 7.82 -9.06
CA GLY A 744 11.38 8.21 -8.73
C GLY A 744 12.42 7.59 -9.67
N ASN A 745 12.36 6.26 -9.87
CA ASN A 745 13.22 5.53 -10.81
C ASN A 745 13.05 5.95 -12.28
N ILE A 746 11.95 6.59 -12.68
CA ILE A 746 11.77 7.13 -14.02
C ILE A 746 12.33 8.56 -14.09
N VAL A 747 12.07 9.39 -13.07
CA VAL A 747 12.60 10.77 -12.96
C VAL A 747 14.13 10.78 -12.96
N GLU A 748 14.77 9.93 -12.16
CA GLU A 748 16.25 9.77 -12.12
C GLU A 748 16.85 9.36 -13.47
N GLU A 749 16.08 8.66 -14.31
CA GLU A 749 16.53 8.14 -15.60
C GLU A 749 16.31 9.13 -16.78
N ILE A 750 15.65 10.28 -16.55
CA ILE A 750 15.40 11.31 -17.58
C ILE A 750 16.63 12.19 -17.78
N LYS A 751 17.31 11.98 -18.91
CA LYS A 751 18.51 12.76 -19.31
C LYS A 751 18.23 13.96 -20.21
N GLN A 752 17.00 14.16 -20.68
CA GLN A 752 16.68 15.20 -21.66
C GLN A 752 15.50 16.08 -21.21
N HIS A 753 15.85 17.17 -20.53
CA HIS A 753 14.90 18.10 -19.90
C HIS A 753 14.05 18.94 -20.88
N THR A 754 14.22 18.81 -22.20
CA THR A 754 13.36 19.45 -23.22
C THR A 754 12.18 18.59 -23.67
N ASN A 755 12.17 17.29 -23.36
CA ASN A 755 11.06 16.38 -23.69
C ASN A 755 10.94 15.24 -22.65
N ALA A 756 10.86 15.60 -21.36
CA ALA A 756 10.90 14.63 -20.26
C ALA A 756 9.83 13.53 -20.38
N SER A 757 8.56 13.86 -20.65
CA SER A 757 7.49 12.86 -20.78
C SER A 757 7.70 11.90 -21.96
N GLY A 758 8.30 12.36 -23.06
CA GLY A 758 8.70 11.53 -24.19
C GLY A 758 9.89 10.62 -23.87
N ASN A 759 10.87 11.13 -23.12
CA ASN A 759 12.01 10.35 -22.62
C ASN A 759 11.55 9.29 -21.61
N ALA A 760 10.67 9.64 -20.68
CA ALA A 760 10.01 8.73 -19.73
C ALA A 760 9.25 7.60 -20.43
N SER A 761 8.53 7.91 -21.51
CA SER A 761 7.86 6.89 -22.34
C SER A 761 8.86 5.89 -22.95
N GLN A 762 10.00 6.37 -23.45
CA GLN A 762 11.07 5.50 -23.97
C GLN A 762 11.78 4.71 -22.86
N ARG A 763 11.92 5.28 -21.65
CA ARG A 763 12.43 4.57 -20.46
C ARG A 763 11.50 3.45 -20.01
N ALA A 764 10.18 3.69 -20.00
CA ALA A 764 9.18 2.66 -19.68
C ALA A 764 9.24 1.48 -20.67
N ILE A 765 9.27 1.76 -21.99
CA ILE A 765 9.42 0.73 -23.03
C ILE A 765 10.72 -0.06 -22.85
N ARG A 766 11.86 0.63 -22.68
CA ARG A 766 13.16 -0.04 -22.48
C ARG A 766 13.16 -0.86 -21.20
N ARG A 767 12.55 -0.39 -20.11
CA ARG A 767 12.48 -1.14 -18.85
C ARG A 767 11.63 -2.39 -18.98
N ALA A 768 10.44 -2.34 -19.59
CA ALA A 768 9.63 -3.53 -19.83
C ALA A 768 10.40 -4.58 -20.64
N GLN A 769 11.03 -4.19 -21.76
CA GLN A 769 11.84 -5.10 -22.59
C GLN A 769 13.06 -5.65 -21.83
N VAL A 770 13.82 -4.80 -21.13
CA VAL A 770 15.02 -5.20 -20.35
C VAL A 770 14.67 -6.12 -19.18
N ASN A 771 13.62 -5.82 -18.42
CA ASN A 771 13.16 -6.64 -17.31
C ASN A 771 12.69 -8.02 -17.81
N THR A 772 11.98 -8.06 -18.94
CA THR A 772 11.56 -9.31 -19.58
C THR A 772 12.77 -10.17 -20.00
N VAL A 773 13.80 -9.57 -20.62
CA VAL A 773 15.03 -10.32 -20.96
C VAL A 773 15.81 -10.75 -19.71
N LYS A 774 15.83 -9.94 -18.65
CA LYS A 774 16.43 -10.34 -17.35
C LYS A 774 15.75 -11.57 -16.74
N ALA A 775 14.43 -11.69 -16.85
CA ALA A 775 13.70 -12.88 -16.42
C ALA A 775 14.07 -14.12 -17.25
N LEU A 776 14.22 -13.97 -18.57
CA LEU A 776 14.61 -15.07 -19.47
C LEU A 776 16.02 -15.61 -19.18
N ILE A 777 16.99 -14.74 -18.89
CA ILE A 777 18.40 -15.12 -18.61
C ILE A 777 18.70 -15.41 -17.13
N ARG A 778 17.68 -15.54 -16.29
CA ARG A 778 17.87 -15.65 -14.83
C ARG A 778 18.41 -17.02 -14.45
N ASP A 779 19.49 -17.05 -13.68
CA ASP A 779 20.14 -18.28 -13.22
C ASP A 779 20.00 -18.42 -11.68
N ASP A 780 19.83 -19.67 -11.21
CA ASP A 780 19.68 -20.02 -9.79
C ASP A 780 20.97 -19.73 -8.99
N THR A 781 22.11 -19.51 -9.64
CA THR A 781 23.36 -19.06 -9.00
C THR A 781 23.20 -17.75 -8.20
N HIS A 782 22.26 -16.88 -8.59
CA HIS A 782 21.90 -15.65 -7.85
C HIS A 782 20.88 -15.87 -6.72
N GLY A 783 20.44 -17.10 -6.48
CA GLY A 783 19.64 -17.47 -5.28
C GLY A 783 20.47 -17.45 -4.00
N LYS A 784 21.79 -17.63 -4.10
CA LYS A 784 22.73 -17.21 -3.05
C LYS A 784 22.98 -15.71 -3.23
N PRO A 785 22.82 -14.86 -2.18
CA PRO A 785 23.29 -13.48 -2.26
C PRO A 785 24.78 -13.48 -2.59
N GLN A 786 25.24 -12.51 -3.39
CA GLN A 786 26.67 -12.24 -3.60
C GLN A 786 27.26 -11.64 -2.32
N THR A 787 27.37 -12.45 -1.28
CA THR A 787 28.18 -12.14 -0.11
C THR A 787 29.63 -12.15 -0.54
N SER A 788 30.29 -11.01 -0.47
CA SER A 788 31.75 -10.93 -0.43
C SER A 788 32.25 -11.88 0.67
N SER A 789 32.76 -13.05 0.28
CA SER A 789 32.99 -14.19 1.17
C SER A 789 34.26 -14.06 2.01
N ARG A 790 34.52 -12.84 2.52
CA ARG A 790 35.70 -12.49 3.32
C ARG A 790 35.60 -13.05 4.75
N PHE A 791 34.40 -13.49 5.19
CA PHE A 791 34.17 -14.08 6.52
C PHE A 791 33.20 -15.28 6.47
N PRO A 792 33.49 -16.41 7.16
CA PRO A 792 32.60 -17.56 7.26
C PRO A 792 31.21 -17.27 7.87
N ARG A 793 30.20 -18.07 7.53
CA ARG A 793 28.85 -18.04 8.13
C ARG A 793 28.59 -19.33 8.91
N LEU A 794 27.99 -19.23 10.09
CA LEU A 794 27.63 -20.38 10.93
C LEU A 794 26.10 -20.47 11.03
N VAL A 795 25.50 -21.45 10.35
CA VAL A 795 24.04 -21.65 10.37
C VAL A 795 23.62 -22.20 11.73
N ALA A 796 22.69 -21.52 12.40
CA ALA A 796 22.29 -21.84 13.77
C ALA A 796 20.94 -22.58 13.87
N GLY A 797 20.38 -23.01 12.73
CA GLY A 797 19.06 -23.62 12.62
C GLY A 797 17.93 -22.58 12.49
N GLN A 798 16.73 -23.04 12.11
CA GLN A 798 15.49 -22.22 12.07
C GLN A 798 15.57 -20.89 11.30
N GLY A 799 16.51 -20.73 10.37
CA GLY A 799 16.77 -19.48 9.62
C GLY A 799 17.78 -18.52 10.26
N TYR A 800 18.22 -18.79 11.49
CA TYR A 800 19.25 -18.02 12.18
C TYR A 800 20.66 -18.33 11.65
N THR A 801 21.54 -17.33 11.59
CA THR A 801 22.95 -17.50 11.17
C THR A 801 23.86 -16.60 11.99
N ILE A 802 24.80 -17.17 12.73
CA ILE A 802 25.84 -16.42 13.45
C ILE A 802 26.89 -15.89 12.46
N LEU A 803 27.29 -14.64 12.65
CA LEU A 803 28.17 -13.88 11.76
C LEU A 803 29.39 -13.31 12.51
N TRP A 804 30.43 -12.95 11.74
CA TRP A 804 31.65 -12.35 12.27
C TRP A 804 31.46 -10.89 12.74
N PRO A 805 32.31 -10.39 13.65
CA PRO A 805 33.54 -11.01 14.16
C PRO A 805 33.32 -12.11 15.21
N LYS A 806 34.30 -12.99 15.33
CA LYS A 806 34.45 -14.02 16.36
C LYS A 806 35.72 -13.73 17.16
N GLU A 807 35.71 -14.03 18.46
CA GLU A 807 36.88 -13.96 19.33
C GLU A 807 38.00 -14.90 18.85
N ARG A 808 39.21 -14.36 18.71
CA ARG A 808 40.39 -15.07 18.15
C ARG A 808 41.04 -16.06 19.14
N THR A 809 40.76 -15.95 20.44
CA THR A 809 41.40 -16.76 21.49
C THR A 809 41.11 -18.26 21.30
N ALA A 810 42.17 -19.07 21.18
CA ALA A 810 42.11 -20.48 20.79
C ALA A 810 41.17 -21.33 21.67
N ASN A 811 41.10 -21.05 22.98
CA ASN A 811 40.25 -21.75 23.95
C ASN A 811 39.11 -20.88 24.53
N GLY A 812 38.85 -19.71 23.94
CA GLY A 812 37.92 -18.72 24.52
C GLY A 812 38.44 -18.09 25.82
N LYS A 813 37.60 -17.29 26.46
CA LYS A 813 37.88 -16.64 27.76
C LYS A 813 37.04 -17.28 28.86
N LEU A 814 37.59 -17.26 30.08
CA LEU A 814 36.86 -17.61 31.29
C LEU A 814 35.67 -16.65 31.45
N LEU A 815 34.51 -17.16 31.90
CA LEU A 815 33.37 -16.29 32.20
C LEU A 815 33.65 -15.53 33.51
N PRO A 816 33.34 -14.22 33.59
CA PRO A 816 33.09 -13.54 34.86
C PRO A 816 32.05 -14.30 35.69
N ARG A 817 32.10 -14.16 37.02
CA ARG A 817 31.20 -14.89 37.94
C ARG A 817 29.72 -14.68 37.56
N ASP A 818 29.32 -13.43 37.35
CA ASP A 818 27.95 -13.03 37.00
C ASP A 818 27.51 -13.57 35.62
N GLU A 819 28.44 -13.73 34.68
CA GLU A 819 28.17 -14.40 33.39
C GLU A 819 28.06 -15.92 33.54
N PHE A 820 28.77 -16.52 34.53
CA PHE A 820 28.67 -17.95 34.83
C PHE A 820 27.38 -18.29 35.57
N ASP A 821 26.99 -17.52 36.60
CA ASP A 821 25.78 -17.80 37.38
C ASP A 821 24.52 -17.75 36.49
N ALA A 822 24.48 -16.81 35.53
CA ALA A 822 23.45 -16.73 34.49
C ALA A 822 23.45 -17.90 33.48
N LEU A 823 24.55 -18.63 33.36
CA LEU A 823 24.66 -19.86 32.57
C LEU A 823 24.29 -21.10 33.40
N ASP A 824 24.67 -21.13 34.68
CA ASP A 824 24.35 -22.19 35.64
C ASP A 824 22.83 -22.30 35.86
N GLU A 825 22.14 -21.16 35.98
CA GLU A 825 20.67 -21.08 35.99
C GLU A 825 20.06 -21.64 34.70
N PHE A 826 20.64 -21.32 33.53
CA PHE A 826 20.17 -21.86 32.25
C PHE A 826 20.38 -23.38 32.14
N LEU A 827 21.53 -23.91 32.56
CA LEU A 827 21.82 -25.35 32.55
C LEU A 827 20.88 -26.11 33.50
N THR A 828 20.67 -25.58 34.71
CA THR A 828 19.73 -26.12 35.71
C THR A 828 18.30 -26.16 35.18
N ARG A 829 17.84 -25.09 34.52
CA ARG A 829 16.47 -24.99 33.97
C ARG A 829 16.25 -25.87 32.72
N GLU A 830 17.31 -26.26 32.02
CA GLU A 830 17.24 -27.17 30.85
C GLU A 830 17.53 -28.64 31.23
N ASP A 831 17.66 -28.96 32.52
CA ASP A 831 17.95 -30.30 33.09
C ASP A 831 19.27 -30.92 32.56
N VAL A 832 20.32 -30.09 32.45
CA VAL A 832 21.63 -30.49 31.90
C VAL A 832 22.64 -30.72 33.02
N ASP A 833 22.90 -31.99 33.34
CA ASP A 833 24.00 -32.39 34.24
C ASP A 833 25.36 -31.96 33.65
N SER A 834 26.20 -31.34 34.47
CA SER A 834 27.32 -30.53 34.01
C SER A 834 28.42 -30.37 35.06
N ASN A 835 29.66 -30.65 34.69
CA ASN A 835 30.86 -30.37 35.49
C ASN A 835 31.40 -28.93 35.30
N ALA A 836 30.57 -28.03 34.79
CA ALA A 836 30.92 -26.63 34.58
C ALA A 836 31.04 -25.88 35.93
N THR A 837 32.07 -25.05 36.08
CA THR A 837 32.25 -24.15 37.22
C THR A 837 32.75 -22.79 36.76
N ALA A 838 32.55 -21.75 37.58
CA ALA A 838 33.10 -20.41 37.31
C ALA A 838 34.64 -20.39 37.10
N GLU A 839 35.36 -21.40 37.60
CA GLU A 839 36.82 -21.51 37.48
C GLU A 839 37.29 -22.27 36.22
N ASN A 840 36.44 -23.12 35.64
CA ASN A 840 36.79 -23.93 34.46
C ASN A 840 36.09 -23.50 33.15
N THR A 841 34.93 -22.83 33.23
CA THR A 841 34.05 -22.63 32.06
C THR A 841 34.58 -21.52 31.16
N ARG A 842 34.75 -21.82 29.86
CA ARG A 842 35.27 -20.90 28.86
C ARG A 842 34.39 -20.84 27.62
N VAL A 843 34.06 -19.64 27.17
CA VAL A 843 33.32 -19.39 25.93
C VAL A 843 34.12 -18.56 24.94
N LYS A 844 33.85 -18.76 23.66
CA LYS A 844 34.29 -17.88 22.57
C LYS A 844 33.14 -16.95 22.24
N LYS A 845 33.38 -15.63 22.24
CA LYS A 845 32.32 -14.64 21.97
C LYS A 845 32.21 -14.34 20.48
N TRP A 846 30.98 -14.25 19.95
CA TRP A 846 30.66 -13.82 18.59
C TRP A 846 29.87 -12.51 18.61
N GLY A 847 30.12 -11.66 17.61
CA GLY A 847 29.68 -10.27 17.59
C GLY A 847 28.32 -9.99 16.94
N ARG A 848 27.80 -10.90 16.10
CA ARG A 848 26.61 -10.66 15.25
C ARG A 848 25.79 -11.93 15.02
N LEU A 849 24.47 -11.79 14.93
CA LEU A 849 23.49 -12.81 14.56
C LEU A 849 22.58 -12.27 13.46
N GLN A 850 22.38 -13.02 12.39
CA GLN A 850 21.32 -12.79 11.41
C GLN A 850 20.08 -13.58 11.82
N LEU A 851 18.95 -12.89 12.00
CA LEU A 851 17.62 -13.45 12.25
C LEU A 851 16.99 -14.03 10.96
N PRO A 852 15.93 -14.85 11.06
CA PRO A 852 15.17 -15.35 9.91
C PRO A 852 14.56 -14.25 9.03
N SER A 853 14.29 -13.06 9.59
CA SER A 853 13.88 -11.85 8.86
C SER A 853 14.99 -11.23 7.99
N GLY A 854 16.21 -11.76 8.04
CA GLY A 854 17.40 -11.20 7.40
C GLY A 854 18.10 -10.12 8.22
N ASP A 855 17.49 -9.65 9.32
CA ASP A 855 18.03 -8.60 10.18
C ASP A 855 19.30 -9.05 10.92
N ILE A 856 20.30 -8.16 11.01
CA ILE A 856 21.55 -8.43 11.75
C ILE A 856 21.48 -7.77 13.12
N ALA A 857 21.21 -8.58 14.15
CA ALA A 857 21.39 -8.18 15.53
C ALA A 857 22.89 -8.20 15.87
N ARG A 858 23.38 -7.08 16.41
CA ARG A 858 24.77 -6.98 16.90
C ARG A 858 24.81 -7.34 18.39
N SER A 859 25.95 -7.11 19.02
CA SER A 859 26.15 -7.35 20.46
C SER A 859 27.01 -6.24 21.06
N LEU A 860 26.85 -5.99 22.36
CA LEU A 860 27.62 -5.00 23.10
C LEU A 860 29.12 -5.24 22.98
N TRP A 861 29.56 -6.50 23.10
CA TRP A 861 30.96 -6.94 22.93
C TRP A 861 31.61 -6.48 21.62
N GLN A 862 30.84 -6.15 20.58
CA GLN A 862 31.39 -5.64 19.32
C GLN A 862 30.98 -4.20 18.96
N GLU A 863 29.82 -3.71 19.41
CA GLU A 863 29.46 -2.30 19.22
C GLU A 863 30.34 -1.38 20.09
N SER A 864 30.73 -1.79 21.30
CA SER A 864 31.55 -0.99 22.23
C SER A 864 33.01 -0.77 21.81
N LYS A 865 33.49 -1.47 20.76
CA LYS A 865 34.88 -1.40 20.25
C LYS A 865 35.05 -0.39 19.10
N ARG A 866 34.06 0.45 18.82
CA ARG A 866 34.09 1.46 17.73
C ARG A 866 34.15 2.85 18.33
N SER A 867 34.79 3.80 17.64
CA SER A 867 34.86 5.18 18.13
C SER A 867 33.48 5.83 18.15
N THR A 868 33.33 6.82 19.03
CA THR A 868 32.07 7.51 19.33
C THR A 868 31.70 8.60 18.33
N ASP A 869 32.54 8.85 17.32
CA ASP A 869 32.51 10.06 16.48
C ASP A 869 31.45 10.03 15.36
N GLY A 870 30.65 8.96 15.30
CA GLY A 870 29.61 8.77 14.28
C GLY A 870 28.25 8.42 14.88
N ALA A 871 27.18 8.93 14.26
CA ALA A 871 25.79 8.67 14.65
C ALA A 871 25.37 7.21 14.36
N MET A 872 25.81 6.29 15.23
CA MET A 872 25.69 4.85 15.02
C MET A 872 24.31 4.32 15.43
N ARG A 873 23.64 3.63 14.49
CA ARG A 873 22.42 2.86 14.80
C ARG A 873 22.76 1.66 15.69
N ILE A 874 22.35 1.73 16.95
CA ILE A 874 22.40 0.62 17.91
C ILE A 874 21.51 -0.53 17.38
N THR A 875 22.05 -1.75 17.34
CA THR A 875 21.35 -2.94 16.80
C THR A 875 21.48 -4.18 17.69
N ARG A 876 21.83 -3.97 18.96
CA ARG A 876 21.99 -5.01 19.99
C ARG A 876 20.82 -5.11 20.98
N MET A 877 19.84 -4.20 20.91
CA MET A 877 18.60 -4.32 21.69
C MET A 877 17.63 -5.24 20.97
N VAL A 878 17.10 -6.24 21.67
CA VAL A 878 16.25 -7.28 21.09
C VAL A 878 15.00 -7.56 21.93
N LYS A 879 13.97 -8.04 21.24
CA LYS A 879 12.79 -8.72 21.80
C LYS A 879 13.06 -10.22 21.78
N PHE A 880 12.83 -10.89 22.90
CA PHE A 880 13.06 -12.32 23.03
C PHE A 880 12.02 -12.97 23.94
N GLU A 881 11.96 -14.29 23.89
CA GLU A 881 11.03 -15.13 24.64
C GLU A 881 11.75 -15.88 25.76
N HIS A 882 11.17 -15.90 26.95
CA HIS A 882 11.76 -16.50 28.14
C HIS A 882 10.66 -16.76 29.17
N GLU A 883 10.53 -18.00 29.66
CA GLU A 883 9.44 -18.42 30.57
C GLU A 883 8.03 -18.07 30.04
N ASP A 884 7.79 -18.35 28.76
CA ASP A 884 6.56 -18.01 28.02
C ASP A 884 6.19 -16.51 28.00
N LEU A 885 7.12 -15.64 28.44
CA LEU A 885 6.97 -14.18 28.46
C LEU A 885 7.84 -13.52 27.38
N VAL A 886 7.25 -12.55 26.69
CA VAL A 886 7.98 -11.65 25.78
C VAL A 886 8.72 -10.59 26.61
N ARG A 887 10.05 -10.65 26.59
CA ARG A 887 10.96 -9.71 27.28
C ARG A 887 11.77 -8.90 26.26
N PHE A 888 12.40 -7.82 26.73
CA PHE A 888 13.34 -7.02 25.94
C PHE A 888 14.68 -6.93 26.67
N GLY A 889 15.78 -6.78 25.95
CA GLY A 889 17.12 -6.73 26.55
C GLY A 889 18.24 -6.40 25.57
N GLU A 890 19.42 -6.18 26.11
CA GLU A 890 20.66 -5.91 25.37
C GLU A 890 21.46 -7.21 25.20
N VAL A 891 21.76 -7.58 23.95
CA VAL A 891 22.66 -8.71 23.67
C VAL A 891 24.09 -8.34 24.05
N MET A 892 24.64 -9.03 25.04
CA MET A 892 26.03 -8.88 25.46
C MET A 892 26.97 -9.53 24.43
N TYR A 893 26.66 -10.78 24.03
CA TYR A 893 27.34 -11.55 22.98
C TYR A 893 26.56 -12.83 22.59
N TYR A 894 26.98 -13.46 21.49
CA TYR A 894 26.54 -14.81 21.08
C TYR A 894 27.66 -15.83 21.35
N PHE A 895 27.31 -17.08 21.65
CA PHE A 895 28.26 -18.17 21.87
C PHE A 895 27.69 -19.53 21.44
N GLY A 896 28.54 -20.57 21.48
CA GLY A 896 28.15 -21.95 21.27
C GLY A 896 28.65 -22.80 22.43
N LEU A 897 27.80 -23.71 22.92
CA LEU A 897 28.07 -24.61 24.03
C LEU A 897 27.52 -26.01 23.69
N GLN A 898 28.19 -27.06 24.11
CA GLN A 898 27.69 -28.44 24.03
C GLN A 898 26.97 -28.77 25.34
N LEU A 899 25.80 -29.41 25.28
CA LEU A 899 24.95 -29.65 26.45
C LEU A 899 24.86 -31.16 26.71
N GLY A 900 25.38 -31.60 27.86
CA GLY A 900 25.50 -33.02 28.20
C GLY A 900 26.20 -33.83 27.10
N ASP A 901 25.64 -35.00 26.81
CA ASP A 901 26.14 -35.92 25.76
C ASP A 901 25.62 -35.60 24.33
N ASP A 902 24.89 -34.49 24.07
CA ASP A 902 24.48 -34.17 22.69
C ASP A 902 25.72 -33.83 21.84
N GLU A 903 25.90 -34.49 20.69
CA GLU A 903 26.95 -34.18 19.70
C GLU A 903 26.78 -32.77 19.07
N LYS A 904 25.64 -32.10 19.31
CA LYS A 904 25.33 -30.79 18.75
C LYS A 904 25.82 -29.64 19.63
N ILE A 905 26.41 -28.65 18.97
CA ILE A 905 26.68 -27.33 19.57
C ILE A 905 25.35 -26.55 19.60
N HIS A 906 24.85 -26.26 20.79
CA HIS A 906 23.73 -25.35 21.00
C HIS A 906 24.20 -23.91 20.84
N HIS A 907 23.44 -23.11 20.10
CA HIS A 907 23.72 -21.70 19.89
C HIS A 907 22.97 -20.87 20.92
N LEU A 908 23.74 -20.21 21.79
CA LEU A 908 23.25 -19.47 22.95
C LEU A 908 23.64 -17.99 22.85
N THR A 909 23.01 -17.16 23.66
CA THR A 909 23.28 -15.73 23.75
C THR A 909 23.16 -15.26 25.20
N MET A 910 24.09 -14.39 25.58
CA MET A 910 24.08 -13.71 26.88
C MET A 910 23.37 -12.38 26.70
N ILE A 911 22.31 -12.13 27.47
CA ILE A 911 21.47 -10.93 27.40
C ILE A 911 21.40 -10.27 28.79
N SER A 912 21.51 -8.94 28.84
CA SER A 912 21.10 -8.13 29.98
C SER A 912 19.65 -7.67 29.75
N PRO A 913 18.67 -8.13 30.53
CA PRO A 913 17.26 -7.83 30.31
C PRO A 913 16.90 -6.42 30.80
N THR A 914 15.87 -5.86 30.19
CA THR A 914 15.06 -4.79 30.77
C THR A 914 14.21 -5.34 31.93
N SER A 915 13.73 -4.44 32.80
CA SER A 915 12.65 -4.80 33.74
C SER A 915 11.39 -5.26 33.00
N LEU A 916 10.47 -5.91 33.73
CA LEU A 916 9.12 -6.13 33.21
C LEU A 916 8.46 -4.78 32.88
N LEU A 917 7.61 -4.78 31.84
CA LEU A 917 6.91 -3.57 31.42
C LEU A 917 6.02 -3.01 32.55
N ASP A 918 5.95 -1.68 32.66
CA ASP A 918 4.94 -1.02 33.50
C ASP A 918 3.54 -1.32 32.95
N ARG A 919 2.84 -2.25 33.61
CA ARG A 919 1.47 -2.66 33.27
C ARG A 919 0.50 -1.47 33.29
N THR A 920 0.70 -0.50 34.18
CA THR A 920 -0.13 0.71 34.22
C THR A 920 -0.02 1.50 32.92
N VAL A 921 1.20 1.73 32.42
CA VAL A 921 1.42 2.46 31.16
C VAL A 921 0.95 1.63 29.97
N LEU A 922 1.18 0.31 30.00
CA LEU A 922 0.76 -0.61 28.95
C LEU A 922 -0.77 -0.65 28.82
N ASP A 923 -1.49 -0.87 29.92
CA ASP A 923 -2.95 -0.94 29.96
C ASP A 923 -3.59 0.41 29.64
N LYS A 924 -3.06 1.51 30.22
CA LYS A 924 -3.54 2.86 29.89
C LYS A 924 -3.37 3.18 28.40
N SER A 925 -2.27 2.75 27.79
CA SER A 925 -1.98 2.98 26.37
C SER A 925 -2.56 1.92 25.43
N SER A 926 -3.36 0.96 25.92
CA SER A 926 -3.88 -0.15 25.10
C SER A 926 -2.77 -0.92 24.34
N GLY A 927 -1.59 -1.05 24.96
CA GLY A 927 -0.41 -1.68 24.38
C GLY A 927 0.45 -0.77 23.47
N ALA A 928 0.06 0.48 23.23
CA ALA A 928 0.78 1.38 22.32
C ALA A 928 2.13 1.88 22.87
N LEU A 929 2.27 2.05 24.18
CA LEU A 929 3.50 2.49 24.85
C LEU A 929 4.00 1.39 25.80
N ARG A 930 5.20 0.88 25.52
CA ARG A 930 5.89 -0.14 26.33
C ARG A 930 7.02 0.54 27.11
N MET A 931 6.77 0.81 28.39
CA MET A 931 7.74 1.46 29.30
C MET A 931 8.42 0.44 30.21
N CYS A 932 9.73 0.58 30.42
CA CYS A 932 10.54 -0.28 31.29
C CYS A 932 11.79 0.48 31.78
N THR A 933 12.29 0.13 32.97
CA THR A 933 13.65 0.51 33.37
C THR A 933 14.71 -0.43 32.78
N PHE A 934 15.93 0.08 32.59
CA PHE A 934 17.08 -0.70 32.10
C PHE A 934 18.41 -0.21 32.68
N THR A 935 19.38 -1.10 32.82
CA THR A 935 20.80 -0.77 33.02
C THR A 935 21.67 -1.87 32.44
N SER A 936 22.62 -1.49 31.59
CA SER A 936 23.48 -2.42 30.84
C SER A 936 24.32 -3.29 31.77
N GLY A 937 24.25 -4.60 31.59
CA GLY A 937 25.03 -5.59 32.34
C GLY A 937 24.41 -6.06 33.66
N GLU A 938 23.33 -5.43 34.14
CA GLU A 938 22.58 -5.92 35.31
C GLU A 938 21.72 -7.16 34.92
N SER A 939 21.46 -8.04 35.89
CA SER A 939 20.51 -9.17 35.82
C SER A 939 20.67 -10.13 34.62
N LEU A 940 21.92 -10.47 34.27
CA LEU A 940 22.24 -11.29 33.10
C LEU A 940 21.45 -12.61 33.03
N LEU A 941 21.09 -13.01 31.81
CA LEU A 941 20.47 -14.31 31.52
C LEU A 941 21.01 -14.92 30.23
N VAL A 942 20.98 -16.25 30.14
CA VAL A 942 21.28 -17.00 28.91
C VAL A 942 19.98 -17.52 28.29
N VAL A 943 19.86 -17.40 26.96
CA VAL A 943 18.82 -18.08 26.16
C VAL A 943 19.40 -18.67 24.88
N ARG A 944 18.64 -19.57 24.24
CA ARG A 944 18.92 -20.08 22.89
C ARG A 944 18.76 -18.94 21.87
N VAL A 945 19.60 -18.86 20.83
CA VAL A 945 19.50 -17.75 19.83
C VAL A 945 18.15 -17.72 19.09
N SER A 946 17.46 -18.86 19.01
CA SER A 946 16.11 -19.00 18.47
C SER A 946 15.03 -18.29 19.29
N ALA A 947 15.30 -17.96 20.55
CA ALA A 947 14.39 -17.19 21.40
C ALA A 947 14.34 -15.71 21.00
N ILE A 948 15.30 -15.20 20.22
CA ILE A 948 15.33 -13.81 19.76
C ILE A 948 14.33 -13.64 18.60
N GLN A 949 13.25 -12.89 18.84
CA GLN A 949 12.17 -12.67 17.89
C GLN A 949 12.44 -11.49 16.94
N SER A 950 12.87 -10.33 17.46
CA SER A 950 13.07 -9.10 16.65
C SER A 950 14.12 -8.16 17.24
N ILE A 951 14.65 -7.25 16.41
CA ILE A 951 15.49 -6.12 16.87
C ILE A 951 14.57 -4.96 17.23
N VAL A 952 14.75 -4.41 18.43
CA VAL A 952 14.05 -3.21 18.90
C VAL A 952 15.02 -2.03 19.03
N SER A 953 14.50 -0.87 19.38
CA SER A 953 15.29 0.27 19.86
C SER A 953 14.75 0.66 21.23
N LEU A 954 15.64 0.75 22.21
CA LEU A 954 15.32 1.20 23.55
C LEU A 954 15.71 2.68 23.63
N LEU A 955 14.74 3.56 23.86
CA LEU A 955 14.94 5.02 23.83
C LEU A 955 14.63 5.63 25.21
N PRO A 956 15.47 6.55 25.73
CA PRO A 956 15.15 7.28 26.95
C PRO A 956 14.00 8.26 26.66
N PHE A 957 13.22 8.59 27.70
CA PHE A 957 12.18 9.60 27.55
C PHE A 957 12.77 10.99 27.26
N PRO A 958 12.08 11.83 26.46
CA PRO A 958 12.50 13.21 26.23
C PRO A 958 12.39 14.03 27.53
N LEU A 959 13.49 14.66 27.94
CA LEU A 959 13.53 15.56 29.08
C LEU A 959 12.88 16.90 28.72
N MET A 960 11.62 17.08 29.10
CA MET A 960 10.90 18.35 28.96
C MET A 960 11.31 19.33 30.08
N GLU A 961 11.63 20.58 29.72
CA GLU A 961 12.03 21.60 30.70
C GLU A 961 10.93 21.83 31.77
N GLY A 962 11.31 21.75 33.04
CA GLY A 962 10.45 22.06 34.19
C GLY A 962 9.68 20.88 34.79
N GLU A 963 9.71 19.69 34.20
CA GLU A 963 9.12 18.50 34.81
C GLU A 963 10.03 17.83 35.86
N LYS A 964 9.42 17.06 36.78
CA LYS A 964 10.16 16.10 37.60
C LYS A 964 10.66 14.97 36.71
N LEU A 965 11.99 14.82 36.67
CA LEU A 965 12.69 13.74 36.00
C LEU A 965 12.01 12.38 36.25
N LEU A 966 11.73 11.68 35.14
CA LEU A 966 11.85 10.23 35.11
C LEU A 966 13.29 9.85 35.48
N SER A 967 13.51 8.68 36.05
CA SER A 967 14.85 8.20 36.35
C SER A 967 15.70 8.18 35.08
N ASP A 968 17.00 8.44 35.18
CA ASP A 968 17.94 8.25 34.06
C ASP A 968 17.99 6.77 33.59
N LYS A 969 17.36 5.86 34.34
CA LYS A 969 17.12 4.46 34.00
C LYS A 969 15.77 4.18 33.29
N ASP A 970 14.89 5.16 33.05
CA ASP A 970 13.56 4.96 32.44
C ASP A 970 13.59 5.05 30.90
N TYR A 971 13.10 4.00 30.23
CA TYR A 971 13.11 3.87 28.77
C TYR A 971 11.74 3.42 28.22
N PHE A 972 11.54 3.63 26.92
CA PHE A 972 10.45 3.02 26.16
C PHE A 972 10.97 2.20 24.96
N VAL A 973 10.23 1.14 24.64
CA VAL A 973 10.59 0.21 23.56
C VAL A 973 9.90 0.60 22.25
N VAL A 974 10.71 0.80 21.21
CA VAL A 974 10.32 1.05 19.82
C VAL A 974 10.61 -0.21 19.01
N GLU A 975 9.56 -0.89 18.54
CA GLU A 975 9.68 -2.05 17.65
C GLU A 975 9.51 -1.57 16.21
N ASN A 976 10.44 -1.88 15.30
CA ASN A 976 10.51 -1.24 13.96
C ASN A 976 9.42 -1.77 13.00
N PHE A 977 8.17 -1.42 13.27
CA PHE A 977 7.02 -1.79 12.46
C PHE A 977 7.10 -1.13 11.07
N GLY A 978 6.50 -1.78 10.07
CA GLY A 978 6.61 -1.34 8.68
C GLY A 978 7.96 -1.63 8.00
N ARG A 979 8.99 -2.12 8.72
CA ARG A 979 10.22 -2.65 8.10
C ARG A 979 9.94 -3.77 7.10
N GLU A 980 8.86 -4.51 7.31
CA GLU A 980 8.40 -5.58 6.43
C GLU A 980 7.91 -5.04 5.07
N LEU A 981 7.32 -3.83 5.01
CA LEU A 981 7.03 -3.16 3.74
C LEU A 981 8.31 -2.78 2.99
N SER A 982 9.37 -2.41 3.71
CA SER A 982 10.70 -2.17 3.13
C SER A 982 11.35 -3.47 2.65
N ALA A 983 11.21 -4.58 3.39
CA ALA A 983 11.75 -5.89 3.03
C ALA A 983 11.12 -6.51 1.76
N LEU A 984 9.85 -6.19 1.46
CA LEU A 984 9.21 -6.52 0.17
C LEU A 984 9.86 -5.82 -1.03
N THR A 985 10.81 -4.89 -0.83
CA THR A 985 11.30 -3.96 -1.85
C THR A 985 12.82 -3.82 -1.82
N GLU A 986 13.42 -3.33 -2.91
CA GLU A 986 14.89 -3.18 -3.03
C GLU A 986 15.47 -1.98 -2.26
N SER A 987 14.90 -1.59 -1.11
CA SER A 987 15.57 -0.66 -0.17
C SER A 987 16.66 -1.34 0.64
N SER A 988 17.42 -2.23 0.00
CA SER A 988 18.67 -2.83 0.48
C SER A 988 19.82 -2.47 -0.47
N THR A 989 19.97 -1.17 -0.77
CA THR A 989 21.33 -0.63 -0.88
C THR A 989 22.01 -0.92 0.46
N SER A 990 22.91 -1.90 0.47
CA SER A 990 23.61 -2.32 1.67
C SER A 990 24.59 -1.23 2.10
N LEU A 991 24.15 -0.34 3.00
CA LEU A 991 25.02 0.53 3.81
C LEU A 991 25.97 -0.27 4.72
N TYR A 992 25.91 -1.61 4.65
CA TYR A 992 26.92 -2.53 5.18
C TYR A 992 28.21 -2.62 4.35
N ASP A 993 28.30 -1.88 3.23
CA ASP A 993 29.52 -1.71 2.43
C ASP A 993 30.01 -0.24 2.43
N GLU A 994 29.67 0.52 3.49
CA GLU A 994 30.52 1.62 3.92
C GLU A 994 31.85 1.01 4.38
N GLY A 995 32.94 1.37 3.71
CA GLY A 995 34.23 0.69 3.83
C GLY A 995 34.71 0.60 5.27
N GLU A 996 35.04 -0.62 5.71
CA GLU A 996 35.74 -0.81 6.99
C GLU A 996 37.07 -0.04 6.92
N PRO A 997 37.40 0.82 7.90
CA PRO A 997 38.77 1.30 8.02
C PRO A 997 39.66 0.05 8.16
N GLN A 998 40.78 0.02 7.45
CA GLN A 998 41.76 -1.03 7.67
C GLN A 998 42.11 -1.03 9.17
N PRO A 999 42.25 -2.20 9.82
CA PRO A 999 42.99 -2.22 11.07
C PRO A 999 44.36 -1.59 10.81
N ALA A 1000 44.89 -0.87 11.79
CA ALA A 1000 46.30 -0.58 11.77
C ALA A 1000 47.04 -1.92 11.63
N GLU A 1001 48.10 -1.92 10.83
CA GLU A 1001 49.08 -3.00 10.89
C GLU A 1001 49.79 -2.79 12.22
N ASP A 1002 49.34 -3.53 13.26
CA ASP A 1002 50.07 -3.65 14.52
C ASP A 1002 51.45 -4.19 14.13
N GLU A 1003 52.50 -3.38 14.32
CA GLU A 1003 53.86 -3.72 13.88
C GLU A 1003 54.34 -4.99 14.60
N ASP A 1004 54.98 -5.91 13.86
CA ASP A 1004 55.55 -7.14 14.42
C ASP A 1004 56.77 -6.81 15.29
N ASP A 1005 56.55 -6.54 16.58
CA ASP A 1005 57.61 -6.52 17.60
C ASP A 1005 58.07 -7.98 17.86
N ASP A 1006 59.23 -8.34 17.31
CA ASP A 1006 59.94 -9.61 17.56
C ASP A 1006 60.48 -9.69 19.01
N GLU A 1007 59.95 -10.59 19.85
CA GLU A 1007 60.70 -11.38 20.86
C GLU A 1007 59.94 -12.62 21.40
#